data_AF-A0A3B9GRE3-F1
#
_entry.id   AF-A0A3B9GRE3-F1
#
_cell.length_a   1.000
_cell.length_b   1.000
_cell.length_c   1.000
_cell.angle_alpha   90.00
_cell.angle_beta   90.00
_cell.angle_gamma   90.00
#
_symmetry.space_group_name_H-M   'P 1'
#
loop_
_entity.id
_entity.type
_entity.pdbx_description
1 polymer ?
#
loop_
_entity_poly.entity_id
_entity_poly.type
_entity_poly.pdbx_seq_one_letter_code
_entity_poly.pdbx_strand_id
1 'polypeptide(L)'
;MNKLIVLSMMSCLCLLVCADDYMYVWQQDEIVFQKEVNVIDSISVQNGRFVVLNRQNSILLSEDVSAIDSITFNYDRPQADILDVQFNADGTATDVSPMKNEIKAININGLTAYPYSSKGRYAIRFDNKKSAAPYSYYKIDYENNSAFKQALADGHSIEAVFMMTETPYSASCSEAKFFSSHQAGGTGMSVLEGKFYFLPNVTQTSSSHYIKLNSSVTPEANVFYHVVGVWDKEEGKAYVYVNGELKGKMDAVGNLKWGSAGSQWFGIGCDAKNTTSGEMAWNGDVRIVRIYDKPLTKNDVSVLWSAYKDEQEDYPELVNDVQYYSGLPVTRGQFYEFVGKGFQNNDVVKMTPLTGNGSTIVKQIKCLGQDTAQIQLPTSVESGVYSVQLVRGEKTQLLGFDSIVVVDKFPKVFEVCFHRGYWNTPGSAQNSRTSLRKAIENNAFNSEIDIWLTTDDSLVVNHDASLNGVTIQTSTYEQVKNLTLVNGEKIPTLREMLEIIATSSRTRLLIETKKHSTTQRSIEASRKAMEMVESMGLKDKVEYCSFSLDVCQDQKTHDSEAIVSYINGDRTPQQLAPYGINLDYTPAKYKANPSWIPEAHALGLKAISWTLNTRADIIESANLEADFLATDYPLWAQKIREYYIRHQNEK
;
A
#
# COMPACT_ATOMS: atom_id res chain seq x y z
N MET A 1 3.51 -37.59 22.84
CA MET A 1 2.99 -37.45 24.22
C MET A 1 1.55 -37.02 24.09
N ASN A 2 0.60 -37.79 24.63
CA ASN A 2 -0.81 -37.39 24.61
C ASN A 2 -0.98 -36.16 25.52
N LYS A 3 -1.58 -35.08 24.99
CA LYS A 3 -1.90 -33.86 25.75
C LYS A 3 -3.23 -34.09 26.48
N LEU A 4 -3.29 -33.78 27.77
CA LEU A 4 -4.46 -33.96 28.63
C LEU A 4 -5.20 -32.63 28.82
N ILE A 5 -6.47 -32.56 28.44
CA ILE A 5 -7.37 -31.44 28.78
C ILE A 5 -8.34 -31.88 29.88
N VAL A 6 -8.60 -30.99 30.84
CA VAL A 6 -9.63 -31.18 31.87
C VAL A 6 -10.94 -30.51 31.43
N LEU A 7 -11.98 -31.31 31.16
CA LEU A 7 -13.34 -30.81 31.03
C LEU A 7 -14.07 -30.86 32.37
N SER A 8 -14.55 -29.72 32.87
CA SER A 8 -15.43 -29.66 34.03
C SER A 8 -16.86 -29.35 33.60
N MET A 9 -17.73 -30.37 33.52
CA MET A 9 -19.18 -30.19 33.35
C MET A 9 -19.90 -30.21 34.71
N MET A 10 -21.02 -29.50 34.85
CA MET A 10 -21.85 -29.47 36.07
C MET A 10 -22.51 -30.85 36.32
N SER A 11 -21.73 -31.77 36.89
CA SER A 11 -22.05 -32.97 37.69
C SER A 11 -20.83 -33.90 37.67
N CYS A 12 -19.85 -33.61 38.54
CA CYS A 12 -18.71 -34.46 38.95
C CYS A 12 -18.19 -35.52 37.96
N LEU A 13 -17.89 -35.16 36.71
CA LEU A 13 -17.12 -35.99 35.80
C LEU A 13 -16.06 -35.14 35.09
N CYS A 14 -14.81 -35.27 35.51
CA CYS A 14 -13.67 -34.78 34.74
C CYS A 14 -13.36 -35.79 33.64
N LEU A 15 -13.61 -35.41 32.38
CA LEU A 15 -13.15 -36.17 31.23
C LEU A 15 -11.75 -35.70 30.85
N LEU A 16 -10.83 -36.66 30.79
CA LEU A 16 -9.47 -36.49 30.30
C LEU A 16 -9.44 -36.95 28.85
N VAL A 17 -9.30 -36.01 27.92
CA VAL A 17 -9.24 -36.31 26.49
C VAL A 17 -7.79 -36.23 26.03
N CYS A 18 -7.32 -37.24 25.30
CA CYS A 18 -6.09 -37.17 24.52
C CYS A 18 -6.40 -36.37 23.25
N ALA A 19 -5.90 -35.16 23.17
CA ALA A 19 -6.18 -34.26 22.04
C ALA A 19 -5.00 -34.23 21.04
N ASP A 20 -5.32 -34.00 19.76
CA ASP A 20 -4.37 -33.61 18.71
C ASP A 20 -3.81 -32.20 18.99
N ASP A 21 -3.18 -31.56 18.01
CA ASP A 21 -2.57 -30.24 18.21
C ASP A 21 -3.60 -29.13 18.49
N TYR A 22 -4.85 -29.26 18.02
CA TYR A 22 -5.90 -28.23 18.13
C TYR A 22 -7.19 -28.74 18.76
N MET A 23 -7.95 -27.82 19.34
CA MET A 23 -9.35 -28.00 19.73
C MET A 23 -10.23 -27.12 18.84
N TYR A 24 -11.34 -27.68 18.38
CA TYR A 24 -12.34 -27.02 17.53
C TYR A 24 -13.69 -26.99 18.26
N VAL A 25 -14.36 -25.84 18.22
CA VAL A 25 -15.73 -25.67 18.76
C VAL A 25 -16.65 -25.34 17.61
N TRP A 26 -17.79 -26.03 17.57
CA TRP A 26 -18.73 -26.01 16.46
C TRP A 26 -20.04 -25.32 16.83
N GLN A 27 -20.56 -24.49 15.92
CA GLN A 27 -21.93 -23.95 15.95
C GLN A 27 -22.53 -24.02 14.54
N GLN A 28 -23.71 -24.62 14.41
CA GLN A 28 -24.42 -24.85 13.15
C GLN A 28 -23.51 -25.41 12.04
N ASP A 29 -22.74 -26.46 12.36
CA ASP A 29 -21.75 -27.10 11.47
C ASP A 29 -20.56 -26.20 11.02
N GLU A 30 -20.39 -25.04 11.65
CA GLU A 30 -19.25 -24.15 11.43
C GLU A 30 -18.28 -24.14 12.61
N ILE A 31 -16.97 -24.12 12.33
CA ILE A 31 -15.94 -23.92 13.35
C ILE A 31 -15.96 -22.45 13.78
N VAL A 32 -16.37 -22.19 15.02
CA VAL A 32 -16.40 -20.84 15.60
C VAL A 32 -15.18 -20.53 16.48
N PHE A 33 -14.45 -21.56 16.90
CA PHE A 33 -13.23 -21.42 17.68
C PHE A 33 -12.25 -22.54 17.36
N GLN A 34 -10.99 -22.17 17.21
CA GLN A 34 -9.88 -23.08 17.02
C GLN A 34 -8.66 -22.54 17.77
N LYS A 35 -8.06 -23.36 18.64
CA LYS A 35 -6.75 -23.05 19.24
C LYS A 35 -5.95 -24.29 19.54
N GLU A 36 -4.63 -24.13 19.57
CA GLU A 36 -3.75 -25.21 20.01
C GLU A 36 -4.15 -25.68 21.41
N VAL A 37 -4.21 -26.99 21.60
CA VAL A 37 -4.48 -27.60 22.91
C VAL A 37 -3.46 -27.14 23.95
N ASN A 38 -2.24 -26.82 23.53
CA ASN A 38 -1.17 -26.33 24.40
C ASN A 38 -1.47 -25.00 25.08
N VAL A 39 -2.25 -24.13 24.42
CA VAL A 39 -2.57 -22.79 24.95
C VAL A 39 -3.81 -22.80 25.83
N ILE A 40 -4.63 -23.85 25.74
CA ILE A 40 -5.86 -24.03 26.52
C ILE A 40 -5.51 -24.60 27.90
N ASP A 41 -6.12 -24.05 28.94
CA ASP A 41 -6.01 -24.52 30.32
C ASP A 41 -7.23 -25.34 30.73
N SER A 42 -8.41 -24.74 30.59
CA SER A 42 -9.66 -25.32 31.07
C SER A 42 -10.84 -24.93 30.20
N ILE A 43 -11.82 -25.82 30.17
CA ILE A 43 -13.12 -25.65 29.52
C ILE A 43 -14.18 -25.83 30.58
N SER A 44 -15.09 -24.87 30.69
CA SER A 44 -16.15 -24.91 31.69
C SER A 44 -17.46 -24.36 31.14
N VAL A 45 -18.56 -24.80 31.73
CA VAL A 45 -19.87 -24.16 31.54
C VAL A 45 -20.20 -23.38 32.80
N GLN A 46 -20.33 -22.06 32.67
CA GLN A 46 -20.63 -21.16 33.80
C GLN A 46 -21.79 -20.26 33.44
N ASN A 47 -22.85 -20.26 34.26
CA ASN A 47 -24.04 -19.41 34.06
C ASN A 47 -24.66 -19.53 32.66
N GLY A 48 -24.74 -20.75 32.11
CA GLY A 48 -25.26 -20.99 30.76
C GLY A 48 -24.29 -20.63 29.63
N ARG A 49 -23.04 -20.28 29.92
CA ARG A 49 -22.02 -19.98 28.90
C ARG A 49 -20.97 -21.07 28.81
N PHE A 50 -20.62 -21.47 27.60
CA PHE A 50 -19.43 -22.24 27.29
C PHE A 50 -18.20 -21.33 27.32
N VAL A 51 -17.21 -21.63 28.16
CA VAL A 51 -16.02 -20.80 28.38
C VAL A 51 -14.75 -21.62 28.18
N VAL A 52 -13.84 -21.11 27.35
CA VAL A 52 -12.48 -21.64 27.17
C VAL A 52 -11.50 -20.65 27.77
N LEU A 53 -10.63 -21.10 28.67
CA LEU A 53 -9.58 -20.29 29.29
C LEU A 53 -8.20 -20.70 28.79
N ASN A 54 -7.28 -19.74 28.69
CA ASN A 54 -5.86 -20.03 28.52
C ASN A 54 -5.16 -20.28 29.88
N ARG A 55 -3.88 -20.66 29.84
CA ARG A 55 -3.05 -20.92 31.04
C ARG A 55 -2.79 -19.70 31.92
N GLN A 56 -3.16 -18.51 31.46
CA GLN A 56 -3.12 -17.27 32.22
C GLN A 56 -4.52 -16.88 32.76
N ASN A 57 -5.49 -17.81 32.76
CA ASN A 57 -6.89 -17.59 33.14
C ASN A 57 -7.62 -16.50 32.32
N SER A 58 -7.13 -16.18 31.12
CA SER A 58 -7.82 -15.27 30.20
C SER A 58 -8.84 -16.03 29.36
N ILE A 59 -10.00 -15.43 29.14
CA ILE A 59 -11.06 -16.00 28.31
C ILE A 59 -10.62 -15.98 26.84
N LEU A 60 -10.50 -17.16 26.25
CA LEU A 60 -10.25 -17.37 24.81
C LEU A 60 -11.55 -17.44 24.01
N LEU A 61 -12.61 -17.99 24.61
CA LEU A 61 -13.95 -18.06 24.02
C LEU A 61 -14.98 -17.97 25.15
N SER A 62 -16.06 -17.23 24.93
CA SER A 62 -17.25 -17.28 25.79
C SER A 62 -18.50 -17.17 24.93
N GLU A 63 -19.24 -18.27 24.83
CA GLU A 63 -20.43 -18.38 23.99
C GLU A 63 -21.61 -18.90 24.80
N ASP A 64 -22.85 -18.71 24.30
CA ASP A 64 -23.99 -19.39 24.90
C ASP A 64 -23.81 -20.90 24.73
N VAL A 65 -23.96 -21.67 25.81
CA VAL A 65 -23.78 -23.12 25.75
C VAL A 65 -24.79 -23.78 24.82
N SER A 66 -26.00 -23.19 24.66
CA SER A 66 -27.00 -23.73 23.73
C SER A 66 -26.66 -23.51 22.26
N ALA A 67 -25.70 -22.63 21.96
CA ALA A 67 -25.22 -22.43 20.59
C ALA A 67 -24.16 -23.45 20.18
N ILE A 68 -23.52 -24.13 21.13
CA ILE A 68 -22.43 -25.07 20.86
C ILE A 68 -22.99 -26.45 20.51
N ASP A 69 -22.66 -26.94 19.31
CA ASP A 69 -23.06 -28.27 18.87
C ASP A 69 -22.12 -29.35 19.41
N SER A 70 -20.82 -29.14 19.23
CA SER A 70 -19.80 -30.13 19.57
C SER A 70 -18.42 -29.50 19.76
N ILE A 71 -17.53 -30.29 20.37
CA ILE A 71 -16.11 -30.01 20.47
C ILE A 71 -15.39 -31.19 19.84
N THR A 72 -14.54 -30.92 18.86
CA THR A 72 -13.69 -31.95 18.26
C THR A 72 -12.22 -31.61 18.52
N PHE A 73 -11.38 -32.63 18.48
CA PHE A 73 -9.93 -32.46 18.60
C PHE A 73 -9.23 -32.78 17.28
N ASN A 74 -9.92 -33.43 16.35
CA ASN A 74 -9.43 -33.70 15.01
C ASN A 74 -10.25 -32.90 13.97
N TYR A 75 -9.53 -32.24 13.09
CA TYR A 75 -10.03 -31.74 11.81
C TYR A 75 -8.85 -31.77 10.84
N ASP A 76 -9.03 -32.43 9.70
CA ASP A 76 -7.94 -32.60 8.74
C ASP A 76 -7.69 -31.27 8.01
N ARG A 77 -6.51 -30.67 8.28
CA ARG A 77 -6.07 -29.49 7.52
C ARG A 77 -5.97 -29.87 6.03
N PRO A 78 -6.58 -29.10 5.12
CA PRO A 78 -6.43 -29.32 3.68
C PRO A 78 -4.94 -29.31 3.28
N GLN A 79 -4.53 -30.38 2.59
CA GLN A 79 -3.21 -30.49 1.98
C GLN A 79 -3.33 -30.11 0.50
N ALA A 80 -2.41 -29.27 0.01
CA ALA A 80 -2.39 -28.92 -1.39
C ALA A 80 -1.83 -30.07 -2.23
N ASP A 81 -2.61 -30.51 -3.20
CA ASP A 81 -2.38 -31.68 -4.04
C ASP A 81 -1.90 -31.30 -5.44
N ILE A 82 -2.32 -30.14 -5.95
CA ILE A 82 -1.91 -29.62 -7.27
C ILE A 82 -0.60 -28.84 -7.18
N LEU A 83 -0.46 -27.92 -6.23
CA LEU A 83 0.72 -27.06 -6.10
C LEU A 83 0.90 -26.62 -4.64
N ASP A 84 2.08 -26.81 -4.07
CA ASP A 84 2.47 -26.28 -2.76
C ASP A 84 3.87 -25.69 -2.86
N VAL A 85 3.98 -24.37 -2.95
CA VAL A 85 5.25 -23.72 -3.27
C VAL A 85 6.08 -23.51 -2.01
N GLN A 86 7.28 -24.09 -2.00
CA GLN A 86 8.34 -23.76 -1.05
C GLN A 86 9.39 -22.86 -1.72
N PHE A 87 9.51 -21.62 -1.24
CA PHE A 87 10.58 -20.71 -1.65
C PHE A 87 11.89 -21.05 -0.91
N ASN A 88 13.01 -20.86 -1.59
CA ASN A 88 14.36 -21.16 -1.10
C ASN A 88 15.17 -19.88 -0.85
N ALA A 89 16.21 -19.99 -0.04
CA ALA A 89 17.08 -18.87 0.35
C ALA A 89 17.81 -18.20 -0.83
N ASP A 90 18.02 -18.93 -1.93
CA ASP A 90 18.71 -18.46 -3.14
C ASP A 90 17.74 -17.84 -4.17
N GLY A 91 16.46 -17.69 -3.83
CA GLY A 91 15.43 -17.19 -4.73
C GLY A 91 14.85 -18.25 -5.68
N THR A 92 15.28 -19.52 -5.62
CA THR A 92 14.58 -20.60 -6.31
C THR A 92 13.30 -21.02 -5.56
N ALA A 93 12.48 -21.87 -6.18
CA ALA A 93 11.28 -22.40 -5.56
C ALA A 93 11.06 -23.87 -5.96
N THR A 94 10.38 -24.63 -5.11
CA THR A 94 10.10 -26.05 -5.32
C THR A 94 8.64 -26.35 -5.03
N ASP A 95 7.99 -27.14 -5.89
CA ASP A 95 6.67 -27.67 -5.61
C ASP A 95 6.79 -28.90 -4.69
N VAL A 96 6.31 -28.77 -3.46
CA VAL A 96 6.31 -29.86 -2.48
C VAL A 96 5.01 -30.66 -2.48
N SER A 97 4.03 -30.32 -3.32
CA SER A 97 2.83 -31.13 -3.54
C SER A 97 3.16 -32.52 -4.13
N PRO A 98 2.20 -33.45 -4.17
CA PRO A 98 2.32 -34.71 -4.91
C PRO A 98 2.62 -34.54 -6.41
N MET A 99 2.19 -33.45 -7.06
CA MET A 99 2.37 -33.25 -8.51
C MET A 99 3.81 -32.88 -8.90
N LYS A 100 4.60 -32.29 -8.00
CA LYS A 100 6.02 -31.92 -8.26
C LYS A 100 6.21 -31.11 -9.55
N ASN A 101 5.33 -30.13 -9.78
CA ASN A 101 5.41 -29.27 -10.96
C ASN A 101 6.75 -28.53 -11.00
N GLU A 102 7.28 -28.35 -12.20
CA GLU A 102 8.47 -27.54 -12.40
C GLU A 102 8.15 -26.06 -12.16
N ILE A 103 8.89 -25.41 -11.26
CA ILE A 103 8.79 -23.97 -11.00
C ILE A 103 10.04 -23.28 -11.56
N LYS A 104 9.85 -22.46 -12.60
CA LYS A 104 10.95 -21.70 -13.22
C LYS A 104 11.00 -20.28 -12.68
N ALA A 105 12.12 -19.90 -12.05
CA ALA A 105 12.40 -18.51 -11.72
C ALA A 105 12.89 -17.77 -12.98
N ILE A 106 12.12 -16.78 -13.43
CA ILE A 106 12.50 -15.89 -14.53
C ILE A 106 13.22 -14.69 -13.94
N ASN A 107 14.47 -14.46 -14.36
CA ASN A 107 15.37 -13.43 -13.84
C ASN A 107 15.50 -13.48 -12.31
N ILE A 108 16.08 -14.57 -11.81
CA ILE A 108 16.26 -14.84 -10.37
C ILE A 108 16.99 -13.72 -9.62
N ASN A 109 17.89 -12.98 -10.28
CA ASN A 109 18.59 -11.84 -9.67
C ASN A 109 17.65 -10.67 -9.31
N GLY A 110 16.44 -10.64 -9.88
CA GLY A 110 15.38 -9.70 -9.50
C GLY A 110 14.45 -10.23 -8.42
N LEU A 111 14.72 -11.39 -7.82
CA LEU A 111 13.94 -11.99 -6.75
C LEU A 111 14.73 -11.93 -5.45
N THR A 112 14.11 -11.39 -4.41
CA THR A 112 14.71 -11.32 -3.07
C THR A 112 14.02 -12.34 -2.17
N ALA A 113 14.79 -13.32 -1.67
CA ALA A 113 14.30 -14.26 -0.67
C ALA A 113 14.66 -13.82 0.74
N TYR A 114 13.74 -14.01 1.69
CA TYR A 114 13.99 -13.73 3.11
C TYR A 114 13.23 -14.69 4.03
N PRO A 115 13.82 -15.05 5.20
CA PRO A 115 13.15 -15.93 6.14
C PRO A 115 12.05 -15.20 6.92
N TYR A 116 10.87 -15.82 7.07
CA TYR A 116 9.76 -15.27 7.87
C TYR A 116 9.26 -16.20 9.00
N SER A 117 9.87 -17.37 9.17
CA SER A 117 9.53 -18.33 10.23
C SER A 117 10.79 -19.01 10.75
N SER A 118 10.80 -19.33 12.05
CA SER A 118 11.84 -20.15 12.68
C SER A 118 11.92 -21.57 12.10
N LYS A 119 10.88 -22.01 11.38
CA LYS A 119 10.79 -23.30 10.67
C LYS A 119 11.48 -23.28 9.29
N GLY A 120 12.27 -22.26 8.98
CA GLY A 120 13.03 -22.17 7.72
C GLY A 120 12.16 -21.85 6.49
N ARG A 121 11.03 -21.17 6.67
CA ARG A 121 10.19 -20.71 5.55
C ARG A 121 10.69 -19.38 5.01
N TYR A 122 10.69 -19.25 3.68
CA TYR A 122 11.10 -18.05 2.96
C TYR A 122 9.91 -17.41 2.26
N ALA A 123 9.90 -16.08 2.24
CA ALA A 123 9.06 -15.27 1.40
C ALA A 123 9.90 -14.75 0.23
N ILE A 124 9.23 -14.41 -0.87
CA ILE A 124 9.86 -13.75 -2.01
C ILE A 124 9.29 -12.35 -2.17
N ARG A 125 10.18 -11.39 -2.32
CA ARG A 125 9.88 -10.03 -2.69
C ARG A 125 10.06 -9.82 -4.20
N PHE A 126 9.05 -9.18 -4.79
CA PHE A 126 9.03 -8.71 -6.17
C PHE A 126 9.08 -7.18 -6.18
N ASP A 127 10.12 -6.61 -6.77
CA ASP A 127 10.27 -5.16 -6.98
C ASP A 127 9.91 -4.77 -8.43
N ASN A 128 8.94 -5.47 -9.04
CA ASN A 128 8.52 -5.13 -10.39
C ASN A 128 7.81 -3.79 -10.43
N LYS A 129 7.85 -3.11 -11.59
CA LYS A 129 6.93 -2.00 -11.83
C LYS A 129 5.50 -2.55 -11.87
N LYS A 130 4.67 -2.12 -10.93
CA LYS A 130 3.28 -2.56 -10.80
C LYS A 130 2.49 -2.40 -12.10
N SER A 131 1.65 -3.38 -12.43
CA SER A 131 0.79 -3.39 -13.63
C SER A 131 1.54 -3.36 -14.98
N ALA A 132 2.87 -3.44 -14.98
CA ALA A 132 3.69 -3.45 -16.19
C ALA A 132 4.09 -4.87 -16.60
N ALA A 133 4.96 -4.99 -17.60
CA ALA A 133 5.67 -6.24 -17.85
C ALA A 133 6.60 -6.54 -16.66
N PRO A 134 6.59 -7.77 -16.11
CA PRO A 134 7.43 -8.15 -14.98
C PRO A 134 8.89 -8.26 -15.40
N TYR A 135 9.79 -7.77 -14.55
CA TYR A 135 11.22 -8.03 -14.66
C TYR A 135 11.56 -9.41 -14.11
N SER A 136 10.98 -9.80 -12.97
CA SER A 136 11.19 -11.09 -12.30
C SER A 136 9.87 -11.72 -11.84
N TYR A 137 9.75 -13.05 -11.97
CA TYR A 137 8.55 -13.82 -11.59
C TYR A 137 8.85 -15.32 -11.56
N TYR A 138 7.93 -16.14 -11.04
CA TYR A 138 7.97 -17.59 -11.24
C TYR A 138 6.93 -18.04 -12.26
N LYS A 139 7.29 -19.02 -13.08
CA LYS A 139 6.42 -19.65 -14.08
C LYS A 139 6.23 -21.14 -13.75
N ILE A 140 4.98 -21.58 -13.66
CA ILE A 140 4.58 -22.99 -13.51
C ILE A 140 3.77 -23.39 -14.75
N ASP A 141 4.40 -24.09 -15.68
CA ASP A 141 3.80 -24.45 -16.97
C ASP A 141 2.95 -25.73 -16.86
N TYR A 142 1.69 -25.66 -17.29
CA TYR A 142 0.77 -26.80 -17.26
C TYR A 142 0.13 -27.06 -18.63
N GLU A 143 0.60 -26.42 -19.70
CA GLU A 143 -0.04 -26.53 -21.03
C GLU A 143 -0.12 -27.98 -21.52
N ASN A 144 0.92 -28.77 -21.26
CA ASN A 144 0.99 -30.18 -21.61
C ASN A 144 0.76 -31.12 -20.41
N ASN A 145 0.34 -30.59 -19.26
CA ASN A 145 0.07 -31.37 -18.05
C ASN A 145 -1.43 -31.69 -17.94
N SER A 146 -1.84 -32.86 -18.44
CA SER A 146 -3.24 -33.29 -18.39
C SER A 146 -3.74 -33.55 -16.97
N ALA A 147 -2.90 -34.03 -16.07
CA ALA A 147 -3.27 -34.28 -14.67
C ALA A 147 -3.60 -32.97 -13.94
N PHE A 148 -2.78 -31.94 -14.13
CA PHE A 148 -3.02 -30.60 -13.58
C PHE A 148 -4.34 -30.01 -14.10
N LYS A 149 -4.60 -30.15 -15.41
CA LYS A 149 -5.86 -29.67 -16.01
C LYS A 149 -7.08 -30.43 -15.48
N GLN A 150 -6.99 -31.75 -15.36
CA GLN A 150 -8.07 -32.57 -14.82
C GLN A 150 -8.38 -32.19 -13.37
N ALA A 151 -7.35 -32.00 -12.55
CA ALA A 151 -7.49 -31.63 -11.15
C ALA A 151 -8.13 -30.24 -10.95
N LEU A 152 -8.02 -29.32 -11.92
CA LEU A 152 -8.69 -28.01 -11.87
C LEU A 152 -10.14 -28.01 -12.40
N ALA A 153 -10.54 -29.03 -13.17
CA ALA A 153 -11.68 -28.94 -14.09
C ALA A 153 -13.06 -29.04 -13.41
N ASP A 154 -13.13 -29.65 -12.22
CA ASP A 154 -14.37 -29.98 -11.52
C ASP A 154 -14.59 -29.18 -10.24
N GLY A 155 -13.85 -28.07 -10.09
CA GLY A 155 -13.83 -27.22 -8.91
C GLY A 155 -12.44 -27.22 -8.30
N HIS A 156 -12.00 -26.07 -7.81
CA HIS A 156 -10.65 -25.93 -7.24
C HIS A 156 -10.59 -24.75 -6.28
N SER A 157 -9.52 -24.73 -5.49
CA SER A 157 -9.21 -23.60 -4.62
C SER A 157 -7.77 -23.14 -4.82
N ILE A 158 -7.56 -21.83 -4.71
CA ILE A 158 -6.23 -21.22 -4.75
C ILE A 158 -6.03 -20.39 -3.50
N GLU A 159 -4.93 -20.64 -2.79
CA GLU A 159 -4.54 -19.95 -1.57
C GLU A 159 -3.28 -19.13 -1.83
N ALA A 160 -3.27 -17.89 -1.36
CA ALA A 160 -2.05 -17.10 -1.30
C ALA A 160 -1.96 -16.29 -0.01
N VAL A 161 -0.73 -16.12 0.47
CA VAL A 161 -0.39 -15.10 1.46
C VAL A 161 0.56 -14.12 0.83
N PHE A 162 0.20 -12.85 0.82
CA PHE A 162 0.97 -11.80 0.15
C PHE A 162 0.81 -10.45 0.85
N MET A 163 1.72 -9.54 0.54
CA MET A 163 1.72 -8.15 0.98
C MET A 163 2.01 -7.25 -0.21
N MET A 164 1.34 -6.09 -0.27
CA MET A 164 1.61 -5.05 -1.26
C MET A 164 2.38 -3.91 -0.62
N THR A 165 3.46 -3.45 -1.24
CA THR A 165 4.39 -2.43 -0.71
C THR A 165 3.87 -1.01 -0.78
N GLU A 166 2.99 -0.75 -1.73
CA GLU A 166 2.40 0.56 -1.99
C GLU A 166 0.88 0.47 -1.89
N THR A 167 0.23 1.57 -1.50
CA THR A 167 -1.23 1.63 -1.46
C THR A 167 -1.82 1.45 -2.86
N PRO A 168 -2.99 0.81 -3.01
CA PRO A 168 -3.60 0.55 -4.32
C PRO A 168 -4.02 1.81 -5.09
N TYR A 169 -4.12 2.98 -4.42
CA TYR A 169 -4.69 4.21 -4.95
C TYR A 169 -3.68 5.14 -5.65
N SER A 170 -2.70 4.60 -6.37
CA SER A 170 -2.06 5.39 -7.42
C SER A 170 -2.92 5.31 -8.69
N ALA A 171 -3.15 6.45 -9.38
CA ALA A 171 -3.89 6.50 -10.65
C ALA A 171 -3.31 5.57 -11.75
N SER A 172 -2.14 4.97 -11.50
CA SER A 172 -1.43 4.02 -12.34
C SER A 172 -1.72 2.53 -12.09
N CYS A 173 -2.49 2.16 -11.07
CA CYS A 173 -2.78 0.76 -10.76
C CYS A 173 -4.13 0.30 -11.34
N SER A 174 -4.16 -0.09 -12.62
CA SER A 174 -5.35 -0.72 -13.19
C SER A 174 -5.55 -2.14 -12.63
N GLU A 175 -4.52 -2.97 -12.61
CA GLU A 175 -4.56 -4.37 -12.16
C GLU A 175 -3.13 -4.88 -11.86
N ALA A 176 -2.93 -5.65 -10.79
CA ALA A 176 -1.67 -6.31 -10.48
C ALA A 176 -1.93 -7.74 -9.98
N LYS A 177 -1.21 -8.73 -10.51
CA LYS A 177 -1.47 -10.15 -10.22
C LYS A 177 -0.31 -10.78 -9.46
N PHE A 178 -0.59 -11.18 -8.23
CA PHE A 178 0.37 -11.89 -7.37
C PHE A 178 0.37 -13.39 -7.66
N PHE A 179 -0.75 -13.96 -8.10
CA PHE A 179 -0.84 -15.39 -8.44
C PHE A 179 -1.97 -15.67 -9.43
N SER A 180 -1.64 -15.89 -10.71
CA SER A 180 -2.66 -16.14 -11.73
C SER A 180 -2.19 -16.87 -12.97
N SER A 181 -3.14 -17.44 -13.69
CA SER A 181 -2.98 -17.95 -15.05
C SER A 181 -4.16 -17.48 -15.90
N HIS A 182 -4.13 -16.24 -16.39
CA HIS A 182 -5.18 -15.70 -17.25
C HIS A 182 -4.69 -15.40 -18.66
N GLN A 183 -5.55 -15.57 -19.68
CA GLN A 183 -5.42 -15.05 -21.06
C GLN A 183 -6.61 -15.59 -21.90
N ALA A 184 -7.74 -14.87 -21.90
CA ALA A 184 -9.02 -15.34 -22.45
C ALA A 184 -9.53 -16.68 -21.86
N GLY A 185 -9.08 -17.03 -20.66
CA GLY A 185 -9.32 -18.30 -19.97
C GLY A 185 -8.48 -18.38 -18.69
N GLY A 186 -8.58 -19.49 -17.98
CA GLY A 186 -7.82 -19.83 -16.78
C GLY A 186 -8.43 -19.29 -15.48
N THR A 187 -7.62 -19.18 -14.43
CA THR A 187 -8.05 -18.83 -13.07
C THR A 187 -6.90 -18.16 -12.32
N GLY A 188 -7.21 -17.42 -11.25
CA GLY A 188 -6.21 -16.68 -10.51
C GLY A 188 -6.78 -15.58 -9.62
N MET A 189 -5.87 -14.91 -8.91
CA MET A 189 -6.18 -13.79 -8.03
C MET A 189 -5.41 -12.53 -8.42
N SER A 190 -5.99 -11.38 -8.11
CA SER A 190 -5.39 -10.07 -8.41
C SER A 190 -5.81 -9.01 -7.41
N VAL A 191 -5.07 -7.89 -7.43
CA VAL A 191 -5.58 -6.60 -6.98
C VAL A 191 -6.03 -5.83 -8.22
N LEU A 192 -7.33 -5.54 -8.30
CA LEU A 192 -7.98 -4.81 -9.38
C LEU A 192 -8.82 -3.71 -8.73
N GLU A 193 -8.77 -2.47 -9.24
CA GLU A 193 -9.55 -1.34 -8.70
C GLU A 193 -9.41 -1.16 -7.17
N GLY A 194 -8.24 -1.51 -6.65
CA GLY A 194 -7.91 -1.43 -5.22
C GLY A 194 -8.66 -2.42 -4.32
N LYS A 195 -9.14 -3.54 -4.85
CA LYS A 195 -9.71 -4.66 -4.07
C LYS A 195 -9.06 -5.99 -4.44
N PHE A 196 -9.15 -7.00 -3.57
CA PHE A 196 -8.80 -8.37 -3.95
C PHE A 196 -9.90 -8.98 -4.81
N TYR A 197 -9.49 -9.63 -5.89
CA TYR A 197 -10.37 -10.36 -6.80
C TYR A 197 -9.92 -11.81 -6.94
N PHE A 198 -10.91 -12.71 -6.99
CA PHE A 198 -10.77 -14.05 -7.55
C PHE A 198 -11.46 -14.07 -8.93
N LEU A 199 -10.76 -14.58 -9.95
CA LEU A 199 -11.13 -14.41 -11.37
C LEU A 199 -11.17 -15.75 -12.14
N PRO A 200 -11.93 -16.77 -11.72
CA PRO A 200 -12.04 -18.00 -12.49
C PRO A 200 -12.78 -17.72 -13.81
N ASN A 201 -12.29 -18.25 -14.92
CA ASN A 201 -12.94 -18.15 -16.23
C ASN A 201 -13.89 -19.34 -16.43
N VAL A 202 -15.15 -19.15 -16.07
CA VAL A 202 -16.15 -20.22 -16.06
C VAL A 202 -17.26 -19.88 -17.04
N THR A 203 -17.59 -20.81 -17.92
CA THR A 203 -18.54 -20.55 -19.01
C THR A 203 -19.34 -21.81 -19.35
N GLN A 204 -20.60 -21.62 -19.74
CA GLN A 204 -21.44 -22.68 -20.32
C GLN A 204 -21.31 -22.75 -21.84
N THR A 205 -20.51 -21.86 -22.44
CA THR A 205 -20.29 -21.76 -23.89
C THR A 205 -18.79 -21.87 -24.19
N SER A 206 -18.39 -21.70 -25.45
CA SER A 206 -16.97 -21.60 -25.81
C SER A 206 -16.36 -20.21 -25.57
N SER A 207 -17.18 -19.19 -25.29
CA SER A 207 -16.74 -17.81 -25.09
C SER A 207 -16.16 -17.59 -23.69
N SER A 208 -15.10 -16.78 -23.60
CA SER A 208 -14.47 -16.40 -22.33
C SER A 208 -15.44 -15.64 -21.42
N HIS A 209 -15.50 -16.03 -20.14
CA HIS A 209 -16.30 -15.36 -19.14
C HIS A 209 -15.59 -15.41 -17.77
N TYR A 210 -14.99 -14.29 -17.36
CA TYR A 210 -14.39 -14.18 -16.03
C TYR A 210 -15.45 -13.82 -14.99
N ILE A 211 -15.53 -14.62 -13.93
CA ILE A 211 -16.31 -14.26 -12.75
C ILE A 211 -15.50 -13.22 -11.98
N LYS A 212 -15.91 -11.95 -12.03
CA LYS A 212 -15.23 -10.83 -11.38
C LYS A 212 -15.59 -10.71 -9.90
N LEU A 213 -15.20 -11.71 -9.11
CA LEU A 213 -15.57 -11.78 -7.70
C LEU A 213 -14.66 -10.90 -6.83
N ASN A 214 -15.18 -9.75 -6.38
CA ASN A 214 -14.46 -8.84 -5.48
C ASN A 214 -14.70 -9.21 -4.00
N SER A 215 -13.70 -8.92 -3.17
CA SER A 215 -13.75 -9.11 -1.71
C SER A 215 -14.25 -7.89 -0.92
N SER A 216 -14.48 -6.75 -1.56
CA SER A 216 -14.71 -5.45 -0.89
C SER A 216 -13.60 -4.98 0.08
N VAL A 217 -12.53 -5.76 0.30
CA VAL A 217 -11.37 -5.40 1.12
C VAL A 217 -10.41 -4.55 0.30
N THR A 218 -10.04 -3.38 0.82
CA THR A 218 -8.95 -2.56 0.25
C THR A 218 -7.63 -2.99 0.90
N PRO A 219 -6.59 -3.38 0.13
CA PRO A 219 -5.29 -3.67 0.69
C PRO A 219 -4.66 -2.42 1.29
N GLU A 220 -4.15 -2.56 2.49
CA GLU A 220 -3.23 -1.61 3.12
C GLU A 220 -1.80 -1.95 2.71
N ALA A 221 -0.98 -0.92 2.50
CA ALA A 221 0.42 -1.10 2.20
C ALA A 221 1.13 -1.74 3.40
N ASN A 222 2.04 -2.69 3.13
CA ASN A 222 2.86 -3.39 4.12
C ASN A 222 2.06 -4.26 5.11
N VAL A 223 0.82 -4.64 4.75
CA VAL A 223 0.02 -5.61 5.50
C VAL A 223 -0.06 -6.93 4.73
N PHE A 224 0.17 -8.04 5.43
CA PHE A 224 -0.03 -9.38 4.87
C PHE A 224 -1.51 -9.77 4.92
N TYR A 225 -2.00 -10.29 3.81
CA TYR A 225 -3.34 -10.85 3.69
C TYR A 225 -3.24 -12.31 3.31
N HIS A 226 -4.09 -13.13 3.93
CA HIS A 226 -4.37 -14.49 3.49
C HIS A 226 -5.63 -14.45 2.63
N VAL A 227 -5.54 -14.87 1.38
CA VAL A 227 -6.68 -14.88 0.46
C VAL A 227 -6.85 -16.26 -0.13
N VAL A 228 -8.10 -16.75 -0.11
CA VAL A 228 -8.47 -18.00 -0.75
C VAL A 228 -9.60 -17.75 -1.74
N GLY A 229 -9.37 -18.06 -3.01
CA GLY A 229 -10.39 -18.11 -4.05
C GLY A 229 -10.86 -19.55 -4.22
N VAL A 230 -12.18 -19.76 -4.23
CA VAL A 230 -12.79 -21.09 -4.37
C VAL A 230 -13.78 -21.05 -5.53
N TRP A 231 -13.66 -21.96 -6.49
CA TRP A 231 -14.70 -22.21 -7.46
C TRP A 231 -15.25 -23.62 -7.24
N ASP A 232 -16.55 -23.68 -6.96
CA ASP A 232 -17.31 -24.92 -6.79
C ASP A 232 -18.20 -25.11 -8.02
N LYS A 233 -17.86 -26.14 -8.83
CA LYS A 233 -18.60 -26.44 -10.06
C LYS A 233 -19.94 -27.11 -9.77
N GLU A 234 -20.01 -27.95 -8.74
CA GLU A 234 -21.23 -28.68 -8.36
C GLU A 234 -22.28 -27.71 -7.82
N GLU A 235 -21.87 -26.79 -6.94
CA GLU A 235 -22.74 -25.72 -6.46
C GLU A 235 -22.97 -24.62 -7.52
N GLY A 236 -22.05 -24.50 -8.48
CA GLY A 236 -22.07 -23.45 -9.51
C GLY A 236 -21.78 -22.06 -8.92
N LYS A 237 -20.87 -21.99 -7.93
CA LYS A 237 -20.55 -20.77 -7.18
C LYS A 237 -19.06 -20.51 -7.12
N ALA A 238 -18.70 -19.24 -6.98
CA ALA A 238 -17.36 -18.81 -6.62
C ALA A 238 -17.38 -18.04 -5.29
N TYR A 239 -16.32 -18.19 -4.51
CA TYR A 239 -16.11 -17.57 -3.22
C TYR A 239 -14.74 -16.91 -3.13
N VAL A 240 -14.66 -15.83 -2.36
CA VAL A 240 -13.40 -15.23 -1.97
C VAL A 240 -13.39 -15.00 -0.47
N TYR A 241 -12.36 -15.52 0.17
CA TYR A 241 -12.11 -15.39 1.60
C TYR A 241 -10.90 -14.50 1.82
N VAL A 242 -10.92 -13.69 2.87
CA VAL A 242 -9.79 -12.87 3.30
C VAL A 242 -9.61 -13.07 4.80
N ASN A 243 -8.41 -13.46 5.21
CA ASN A 243 -8.04 -13.74 6.61
C ASN A 243 -9.01 -14.70 7.31
N GLY A 244 -9.36 -15.79 6.62
CA GLY A 244 -10.30 -16.80 7.11
C GLY A 244 -11.78 -16.45 6.96
N GLU A 245 -12.13 -15.21 6.63
CA GLU A 245 -13.53 -14.76 6.57
C GLU A 245 -14.06 -14.71 5.14
N LEU A 246 -15.32 -15.14 4.93
CA LEU A 246 -15.98 -15.00 3.64
C LEU A 246 -16.24 -13.53 3.33
N LYS A 247 -15.73 -13.05 2.20
CA LYS A 247 -15.85 -11.64 1.78
C LYS A 247 -16.68 -11.44 0.51
N GLY A 248 -16.83 -12.48 -0.32
CA GLY A 248 -17.67 -12.41 -1.51
C GLY A 248 -18.11 -13.79 -1.98
N LYS A 249 -19.32 -13.84 -2.56
CA LYS A 249 -19.91 -15.01 -3.22
C LYS A 249 -20.58 -14.56 -4.53
N MET A 250 -20.43 -15.32 -5.61
CA MET A 250 -21.09 -15.08 -6.90
C MET A 250 -21.48 -16.38 -7.60
N ASP A 251 -22.44 -16.30 -8.54
CA ASP A 251 -22.74 -17.38 -9.47
C ASP A 251 -21.56 -17.61 -10.43
N ALA A 252 -21.21 -18.89 -10.63
CA ALA A 252 -20.10 -19.34 -11.45
C ALA A 252 -20.42 -20.69 -12.09
N VAL A 253 -21.53 -20.75 -12.84
CA VAL A 253 -22.03 -21.97 -13.46
C VAL A 253 -21.29 -22.23 -14.78
N GLY A 254 -20.77 -23.44 -14.97
CA GLY A 254 -20.19 -23.88 -16.24
C GLY A 254 -18.93 -24.70 -16.07
N ASN A 255 -18.06 -24.63 -17.08
CA ASN A 255 -16.76 -25.30 -17.08
C ASN A 255 -15.64 -24.26 -17.10
N LEU A 256 -14.51 -24.60 -16.47
CA LEU A 256 -13.30 -23.81 -16.57
C LEU A 256 -12.81 -23.77 -18.02
N LYS A 257 -12.73 -22.57 -18.59
CA LYS A 257 -12.16 -22.36 -19.92
C LYS A 257 -10.64 -22.25 -19.79
N TRP A 258 -9.89 -22.99 -20.61
CA TRP A 258 -8.43 -22.87 -20.62
C TRP A 258 -7.96 -21.57 -21.28
N GLY A 259 -6.85 -21.04 -20.78
CA GLY A 259 -6.16 -19.90 -21.40
C GLY A 259 -5.73 -20.20 -22.84
N SER A 260 -5.47 -19.14 -23.60
CA SER A 260 -4.96 -19.24 -24.97
C SER A 260 -3.67 -20.07 -25.04
N ALA A 261 -3.41 -20.70 -26.19
CA ALA A 261 -2.18 -21.48 -26.39
C ALA A 261 -0.93 -20.65 -26.09
N GLY A 262 0.05 -21.24 -25.41
CA GLY A 262 1.23 -20.56 -24.88
C GLY A 262 1.02 -19.83 -23.54
N SER A 263 -0.21 -19.64 -23.07
CA SER A 263 -0.51 -18.88 -21.84
C SER A 263 -1.14 -19.75 -20.75
N GLN A 264 -1.01 -21.07 -20.85
CA GLN A 264 -1.51 -22.03 -19.87
C GLN A 264 -0.43 -22.34 -18.83
N TRP A 265 -0.14 -21.34 -18.00
CA TRP A 265 0.85 -21.44 -16.94
C TRP A 265 0.53 -20.44 -15.82
N PHE A 266 0.77 -20.84 -14.57
CA PHE A 266 0.63 -19.93 -13.43
C PHE A 266 1.86 -19.05 -13.27
N GLY A 267 1.64 -17.74 -13.16
CA GLY A 267 2.62 -16.76 -12.72
C GLY A 267 2.51 -16.53 -11.22
N ILE A 268 3.64 -16.55 -10.52
CA ILE A 268 3.77 -15.96 -9.18
C ILE A 268 4.52 -14.64 -9.35
N GLY A 269 3.86 -13.55 -8.98
CA GLY A 269 4.34 -12.19 -9.20
C GLY A 269 3.97 -11.58 -10.56
N CYS A 270 3.18 -12.28 -11.38
CA CYS A 270 2.63 -11.77 -12.64
C CYS A 270 1.42 -12.58 -13.12
N ASP A 271 0.85 -12.14 -14.24
CA ASP A 271 -0.06 -12.93 -15.08
C ASP A 271 0.68 -13.61 -16.21
N ALA A 272 0.09 -14.70 -16.74
CA ALA A 272 0.51 -15.24 -18.02
C ALA A 272 0.17 -14.27 -19.16
N LYS A 273 1.05 -14.13 -20.16
CA LYS A 273 0.75 -13.40 -21.40
C LYS A 273 0.92 -14.27 -22.63
N ASN A 274 2.04 -14.98 -22.73
CA ASN A 274 2.37 -15.94 -23.78
C ASN A 274 3.43 -16.93 -23.27
N THR A 275 3.98 -17.76 -24.15
CA THR A 275 4.91 -18.84 -23.79
C THR A 275 6.15 -18.36 -23.03
N THR A 276 6.58 -17.12 -23.26
CA THR A 276 7.87 -16.61 -22.79
C THR A 276 7.79 -15.46 -21.80
N SER A 277 6.66 -14.75 -21.74
CA SER A 277 6.55 -13.47 -21.03
C SER A 277 5.31 -13.43 -20.16
N GLY A 278 5.43 -12.80 -18.98
CA GLY A 278 4.28 -12.41 -18.14
C GLY A 278 3.82 -10.98 -18.39
N GLU A 279 2.75 -10.58 -17.69
CA GLU A 279 2.25 -9.20 -17.64
C GLU A 279 1.58 -8.87 -16.29
N MET A 280 1.06 -7.65 -16.12
CA MET A 280 0.38 -7.20 -14.90
C MET A 280 1.17 -7.46 -13.61
N ALA A 281 2.45 -7.09 -13.64
CA ALA A 281 3.41 -7.46 -12.62
C ALA A 281 3.02 -7.03 -11.20
N TRP A 282 3.36 -7.89 -10.24
CA TRP A 282 3.21 -7.64 -8.81
C TRP A 282 4.40 -6.87 -8.24
N ASN A 283 4.12 -5.88 -7.38
CA ASN A 283 5.11 -5.29 -6.50
C ASN A 283 4.71 -5.57 -5.05
N GLY A 284 5.56 -6.30 -4.34
CA GLY A 284 5.29 -6.76 -2.99
C GLY A 284 5.80 -8.15 -2.72
N ASP A 285 5.38 -8.71 -1.60
CA ASP A 285 5.93 -9.94 -1.05
C ASP A 285 4.91 -11.08 -1.14
N VAL A 286 5.38 -12.30 -1.34
CA VAL A 286 4.57 -13.54 -1.38
C VAL A 286 5.18 -14.58 -0.45
N ARG A 287 4.36 -15.17 0.42
CA ARG A 287 4.75 -16.15 1.45
C ARG A 287 4.22 -17.55 1.20
N ILE A 288 2.96 -17.65 0.78
CA ILE A 288 2.25 -18.92 0.52
C ILE A 288 1.64 -18.82 -0.87
N VAL A 289 1.77 -19.89 -1.64
CA VAL A 289 1.07 -20.13 -2.91
C VAL A 289 0.70 -21.60 -2.96
N ARG A 290 -0.61 -21.89 -3.00
CA ARG A 290 -1.11 -23.26 -3.09
C ARG A 290 -2.31 -23.40 -4.01
N ILE A 291 -2.47 -24.58 -4.59
CA ILE A 291 -3.64 -24.97 -5.39
C ILE A 291 -4.14 -26.34 -4.88
N TYR A 292 -5.46 -26.45 -4.76
CA TYR A 292 -6.19 -27.65 -4.33
C TYR A 292 -7.14 -28.12 -5.45
N ASP A 293 -7.25 -29.43 -5.65
CA ASP A 293 -8.12 -30.08 -6.64
C ASP A 293 -9.61 -30.12 -6.27
N LYS A 294 -9.97 -29.41 -5.20
CA LYS A 294 -11.32 -29.36 -4.66
C LYS A 294 -11.75 -27.97 -4.22
N PRO A 295 -13.06 -27.69 -4.23
CA PRO A 295 -13.59 -26.51 -3.56
C PRO A 295 -13.42 -26.66 -2.04
N LEU A 296 -12.65 -25.77 -1.42
CA LEU A 296 -12.45 -25.74 0.02
C LEU A 296 -13.67 -25.12 0.71
N THR A 297 -14.08 -25.73 1.81
CA THR A 297 -15.17 -25.23 2.64
C THR A 297 -14.73 -24.02 3.48
N LYS A 298 -15.68 -23.33 4.11
CA LYS A 298 -15.38 -22.26 5.08
C LYS A 298 -14.47 -22.77 6.22
N ASN A 299 -14.73 -23.98 6.72
CA ASN A 299 -13.97 -24.59 7.81
C ASN A 299 -12.53 -24.88 7.36
N ASP A 300 -12.35 -25.42 6.15
CA ASP A 300 -11.04 -25.63 5.55
C ASP A 300 -10.22 -24.33 5.49
N VAL A 301 -10.83 -23.24 5.02
CA VAL A 301 -10.18 -21.92 4.91
C VAL A 301 -9.84 -21.34 6.30
N SER A 302 -10.73 -21.51 7.28
CA SER A 302 -10.48 -21.07 8.67
C SER A 302 -9.28 -21.79 9.30
N VAL A 303 -9.14 -23.09 9.04
CA VAL A 303 -8.02 -23.90 9.52
C VAL A 303 -6.71 -23.50 8.85
N LEU A 304 -6.72 -23.23 7.53
CA LEU A 304 -5.56 -22.71 6.81
C LEU A 304 -5.10 -21.35 7.36
N TRP A 305 -6.05 -20.44 7.62
CA TRP A 305 -5.77 -19.14 8.22
C TRP A 305 -5.15 -19.25 9.61
N SER A 306 -5.73 -20.11 10.46
CA SER A 306 -5.23 -20.33 11.82
C SER A 306 -3.81 -20.91 11.80
N ALA A 307 -3.54 -21.90 10.96
CA ALA A 307 -2.21 -22.46 10.83
C ALA A 307 -1.17 -21.42 10.35
N TYR A 308 -1.54 -20.53 9.42
CA TYR A 308 -0.65 -19.43 9.03
C TYR A 308 -0.37 -18.47 10.19
N LYS A 309 -1.38 -18.11 10.99
CA LYS A 309 -1.17 -17.25 12.19
C LYS A 309 -0.25 -17.91 13.20
N ASP A 310 -0.42 -19.19 13.48
CA ASP A 310 0.43 -19.89 14.45
C ASP A 310 1.89 -19.98 13.93
N GLU A 311 2.08 -20.14 12.61
CA GLU A 311 3.41 -20.02 11.98
C GLU A 311 4.02 -18.62 12.09
N GLN A 312 3.21 -17.56 12.24
CA GLN A 312 3.68 -16.19 12.53
C GLN A 312 4.02 -15.98 14.01
N GLU A 313 3.29 -16.59 14.94
CA GLU A 313 3.55 -16.48 16.39
C GLU A 313 4.93 -17.07 16.77
N ASP A 314 5.46 -17.98 15.95
CA ASP A 314 6.83 -18.51 16.05
C ASP A 314 7.93 -17.52 15.59
N TYR A 315 7.56 -16.38 14.98
CA TYR A 315 8.49 -15.32 14.58
C TYR A 315 8.54 -14.24 15.67
N PRO A 316 9.71 -13.96 16.27
CA PRO A 316 9.78 -13.08 17.41
C PRO A 316 9.43 -11.64 17.00
N GLU A 317 8.37 -11.07 17.58
CA GLU A 317 8.13 -9.63 17.54
C GLU A 317 9.02 -8.96 18.60
N LEU A 318 10.26 -8.67 18.21
CA LEU A 318 11.25 -7.95 19.03
C LEU A 318 10.95 -6.46 19.09
N VAL A 319 10.45 -5.90 17.98
CA VAL A 319 10.05 -4.50 17.79
C VAL A 319 8.79 -4.43 16.93
N ASN A 320 8.00 -3.38 17.11
CA ASN A 320 6.79 -3.10 16.33
C ASN A 320 6.73 -1.64 15.87
N ASP A 321 5.72 -1.30 15.07
CA ASP A 321 5.52 0.06 14.51
C ASP A 321 6.75 0.61 13.76
N VAL A 322 7.53 -0.26 13.10
CA VAL A 322 8.75 0.14 12.39
C VAL A 322 8.37 1.02 11.18
N GLN A 323 8.94 2.22 11.12
CA GLN A 323 8.74 3.15 9.99
C GLN A 323 9.94 3.12 9.04
N TYR A 324 9.64 3.01 7.75
CA TYR A 324 10.65 3.04 6.69
C TYR A 324 10.74 4.41 6.04
N TYR A 325 11.95 4.95 5.98
CA TYR A 325 12.31 6.13 5.18
C TYR A 325 13.28 5.68 4.08
N SER A 326 12.83 4.71 3.28
CA SER A 326 13.62 4.10 2.21
C SER A 326 14.01 5.13 1.16
N GLY A 327 15.30 5.15 0.83
CA GLY A 327 15.91 6.05 -0.15
C GLY A 327 16.55 7.29 0.45
N LEU A 328 16.61 7.44 1.78
CA LEU A 328 17.24 8.61 2.40
C LEU A 328 18.70 8.72 1.96
N PRO A 329 19.17 9.94 1.62
CA PRO A 329 20.56 10.16 1.30
C PRO A 329 21.39 10.03 2.58
N VAL A 330 22.50 9.31 2.51
CA VAL A 330 23.46 9.15 3.61
C VAL A 330 24.87 9.45 3.14
N THR A 331 25.71 9.97 4.03
CA THR A 331 27.16 10.04 3.81
C THR A 331 27.86 8.82 4.43
N ARG A 332 29.06 8.52 3.94
CA ARG A 332 29.86 7.38 4.42
C ARG A 332 30.25 7.61 5.88
N GLY A 333 29.94 6.65 6.76
CA GLY A 333 30.24 6.76 8.20
C GLY A 333 29.15 7.43 9.05
N GLN A 334 28.06 7.89 8.44
CA GLN A 334 26.96 8.59 9.12
C GLN A 334 26.17 7.65 10.05
N PHE A 335 25.51 8.24 11.05
CA PHE A 335 24.46 7.54 11.77
C PHE A 335 23.21 7.34 10.91
N TYR A 336 22.63 6.15 10.98
CA TYR A 336 21.40 5.77 10.31
C TYR A 336 20.35 5.38 11.35
N GLU A 337 19.19 6.02 11.29
CA GLU A 337 18.12 5.90 12.29
C GLU A 337 17.04 4.91 11.86
N PHE A 338 16.63 4.05 12.79
CA PHE A 338 15.47 3.20 12.71
C PHE A 338 14.42 3.73 13.69
N VAL A 339 13.18 3.89 13.22
CA VAL A 339 12.06 4.33 14.05
C VAL A 339 11.12 3.15 14.25
N GLY A 340 10.75 2.87 15.49
CA GLY A 340 9.93 1.72 15.89
C GLY A 340 10.04 1.49 17.40
N LYS A 341 9.08 0.79 17.99
CA LYS A 341 9.00 0.59 19.44
C LYS A 341 9.67 -0.71 19.86
N GLY A 342 10.28 -0.70 21.04
CA GLY A 342 10.80 -1.91 21.68
C GLY A 342 12.26 -2.24 21.36
N PHE A 343 12.99 -1.34 20.69
CA PHE A 343 14.43 -1.48 20.49
C PHE A 343 15.17 -1.51 21.84
N GLN A 344 16.20 -2.36 21.94
CA GLN A 344 17.05 -2.51 23.12
C GLN A 344 18.52 -2.33 22.74
N ASN A 345 19.33 -1.72 23.62
CA ASN A 345 20.74 -1.45 23.32
C ASN A 345 21.59 -2.70 23.05
N ASN A 346 21.13 -3.90 23.41
CA ASN A 346 21.79 -5.17 23.08
C ASN A 346 21.33 -5.76 21.73
N ASP A 347 20.42 -5.10 21.02
CA ASP A 347 20.02 -5.52 19.68
C ASP A 347 21.14 -5.24 18.67
N VAL A 348 21.24 -6.12 17.68
CA VAL A 348 22.13 -5.98 16.54
C VAL A 348 21.30 -5.89 15.28
N VAL A 349 21.54 -4.86 14.47
CA VAL A 349 20.99 -4.78 13.12
C VAL A 349 21.95 -5.43 12.15
N LYS A 350 21.41 -6.31 11.31
CA LYS A 350 22.06 -6.93 10.16
C LYS A 350 21.38 -6.43 8.88
N MET A 351 22.07 -5.60 8.11
CA MET A 351 21.62 -5.14 6.80
C MET A 351 22.33 -5.95 5.72
N THR A 352 21.59 -6.77 4.97
CA THR A 352 22.16 -7.62 3.89
C THR A 352 21.83 -7.00 2.54
N PRO A 353 22.83 -6.64 1.71
CA PRO A 353 22.58 -6.05 0.40
C PRO A 353 21.86 -7.05 -0.51
N LEU A 354 20.82 -6.58 -1.18
CA LEU A 354 20.03 -7.29 -2.17
C LEU A 354 20.32 -6.81 -3.59
N THR A 355 20.72 -5.54 -3.69
CA THR A 355 21.19 -4.92 -4.93
C THR A 355 22.48 -4.15 -4.68
N GLY A 356 23.21 -3.86 -5.76
CA GLY A 356 24.50 -3.17 -5.67
C GLY A 356 25.65 -4.10 -5.25
N ASN A 357 26.80 -3.49 -4.96
CA ASN A 357 28.06 -4.19 -4.62
C ASN A 357 28.39 -4.07 -3.12
N GLY A 358 27.41 -3.73 -2.29
CA GLY A 358 27.58 -3.58 -0.85
C GLY A 358 27.99 -4.88 -0.16
N SER A 359 28.51 -4.77 1.05
CA SER A 359 28.72 -5.91 1.95
C SER A 359 27.70 -5.89 3.09
N THR A 360 27.42 -7.05 3.68
CA THR A 360 26.53 -7.15 4.85
C THR A 360 27.04 -6.29 6.00
N ILE A 361 26.17 -5.41 6.52
CA ILE A 361 26.46 -4.52 7.64
C ILE A 361 25.91 -5.17 8.89
N VAL A 362 26.75 -5.38 9.90
CA VAL A 362 26.33 -5.90 11.22
C VAL A 362 26.77 -4.92 12.28
N LYS A 363 25.81 -4.28 12.96
CA LYS A 363 26.06 -3.22 13.94
C LYS A 363 25.12 -3.34 15.13
N GLN A 364 25.67 -3.22 16.33
CA GLN A 364 24.87 -3.03 17.53
C GLN A 364 24.19 -1.66 17.46
N ILE A 365 22.91 -1.61 17.83
CA ILE A 365 22.17 -0.36 17.85
C ILE A 365 22.50 0.47 19.09
N LYS A 366 22.21 1.77 19.00
CA LYS A 366 22.09 2.68 20.13
C LYS A 366 20.67 3.23 20.17
N CYS A 367 19.93 2.97 21.24
CA CYS A 367 18.61 3.58 21.45
C CYS A 367 18.77 5.08 21.78
N LEU A 368 18.00 5.92 21.10
CA LEU A 368 17.96 7.38 21.31
C LEU A 368 16.71 7.83 22.09
N GLY A 369 15.81 6.90 22.38
CA GLY A 369 14.54 7.13 23.08
C GLY A 369 13.75 5.83 23.15
N GLN A 370 12.44 5.92 23.39
CA GLN A 370 11.56 4.74 23.40
C GLN A 370 11.33 4.16 22.00
N ASP A 371 11.33 5.03 20.97
CA ASP A 371 10.83 4.68 19.64
C ASP A 371 11.89 4.89 18.54
N THR A 372 13.16 5.06 18.90
CA THR A 372 14.23 5.34 17.93
C THR A 372 15.53 4.69 18.34
N ALA A 373 16.15 4.04 17.37
CA ALA A 373 17.47 3.45 17.46
C ALA A 373 18.33 3.93 16.30
N GLN A 374 19.64 3.87 16.44
CA GLN A 374 20.57 4.17 15.35
C GLN A 374 21.72 3.19 15.28
N ILE A 375 22.31 3.06 14.10
CA ILE A 375 23.63 2.45 13.89
C ILE A 375 24.56 3.46 13.24
N GLN A 376 25.87 3.28 13.40
CA GLN A 376 26.83 3.98 12.55
C GLN A 376 27.11 3.13 11.31
N LEU A 377 26.78 3.64 10.13
CA LEU A 377 27.10 2.98 8.87
C LEU A 377 28.63 2.88 8.70
N PRO A 378 29.16 1.81 8.11
CA PRO A 378 30.58 1.74 7.78
C PRO A 378 30.93 2.76 6.69
N THR A 379 32.18 3.19 6.63
CA THR A 379 32.66 4.06 5.52
C THR A 379 32.62 3.35 4.16
N SER A 380 32.62 2.02 4.17
CA SER A 380 32.46 1.16 2.99
C SER A 380 31.00 0.89 2.61
N VAL A 381 30.02 1.58 3.21
CA VAL A 381 28.61 1.43 2.82
C VAL A 381 28.43 1.82 1.36
N GLU A 382 27.68 1.03 0.60
CA GLU A 382 27.38 1.32 -0.81
C GLU A 382 25.88 1.53 -1.00
N SER A 383 25.52 2.32 -2.01
CA SER A 383 24.12 2.46 -2.41
C SER A 383 23.52 1.13 -2.84
N GLY A 384 22.28 0.88 -2.45
CA GLY A 384 21.58 -0.36 -2.76
C GLY A 384 20.38 -0.58 -1.87
N VAL A 385 19.61 -1.62 -2.17
CA VAL A 385 18.52 -2.10 -1.33
C VAL A 385 19.10 -3.12 -0.37
N TYR A 386 18.79 -3.00 0.91
CA TYR A 386 19.22 -3.90 1.96
C TYR A 386 18.01 -4.54 2.63
N SER A 387 18.06 -5.85 2.91
CA SER A 387 17.16 -6.45 3.90
C SER A 387 17.67 -6.10 5.29
N VAL A 388 16.79 -5.61 6.16
CA VAL A 388 17.16 -5.15 7.50
C VAL A 388 16.62 -6.14 8.52
N GLN A 389 17.49 -6.82 9.24
CA GLN A 389 17.12 -7.75 10.30
C GLN A 389 17.58 -7.22 11.66
N LEU A 390 16.76 -7.39 12.68
CA LEU A 390 17.11 -7.17 14.09
C LEU A 390 17.39 -8.51 14.75
N VAL A 391 18.48 -8.60 15.49
CA VAL A 391 18.90 -9.79 16.22
C VAL A 391 18.98 -9.44 17.72
N ARG A 392 18.25 -10.20 18.56
CA ARG A 392 18.26 -10.09 20.02
C ARG A 392 18.52 -11.46 20.63
N GLY A 393 19.74 -11.71 21.07
CA GLY A 393 20.16 -13.05 21.50
C GLY A 393 20.04 -14.05 20.35
N GLU A 394 19.26 -15.12 20.53
CA GLU A 394 19.00 -16.14 19.50
C GLU A 394 17.81 -15.78 18.57
N LYS A 395 17.06 -14.72 18.89
CA LYS A 395 15.88 -14.30 18.13
C LYS A 395 16.27 -13.36 17.00
N THR A 396 15.68 -13.53 15.83
CA THR A 396 15.86 -12.65 14.66
C THR A 396 14.50 -12.23 14.12
N GLN A 397 14.33 -10.93 13.86
CA GLN A 397 13.15 -10.33 13.23
C GLN A 397 13.55 -9.54 11.99
N LEU A 398 12.94 -9.81 10.84
CA LEU A 398 13.05 -8.96 9.66
C LEU A 398 12.26 -7.67 9.90
N LEU A 399 12.97 -6.55 9.82
CA LEU A 399 12.44 -5.19 9.83
C LEU A 399 12.22 -4.70 8.39
N GLY A 400 11.82 -5.51 7.42
CA GLY A 400 11.65 -5.07 6.04
C GLY A 400 12.94 -4.74 5.24
N PHE A 401 12.78 -3.83 4.28
CA PHE A 401 13.77 -3.52 3.24
C PHE A 401 13.99 -2.03 3.14
N ASP A 402 15.24 -1.64 3.01
CA ASP A 402 15.63 -0.24 3.06
C ASP A 402 16.61 0.10 1.94
N SER A 403 16.32 1.17 1.19
CA SER A 403 17.20 1.67 0.15
C SER A 403 18.15 2.69 0.76
N ILE A 404 19.44 2.38 0.74
CA ILE A 404 20.48 3.33 1.12
C ILE A 404 20.93 4.05 -0.15
N VAL A 405 20.90 5.39 -0.13
CA VAL A 405 21.45 6.24 -1.20
C VAL A 405 22.69 6.95 -0.65
N VAL A 406 23.87 6.43 -0.96
CA VAL A 406 25.12 7.06 -0.55
C VAL A 406 25.40 8.28 -1.43
N VAL A 407 25.59 9.44 -0.79
CA VAL A 407 25.91 10.71 -1.43
C VAL A 407 27.21 11.28 -0.89
N ASP A 408 27.97 11.95 -1.75
CA ASP A 408 29.16 12.71 -1.32
C ASP A 408 28.78 14.04 -0.64
N LYS A 409 27.63 14.59 -1.04
CA LYS A 409 27.07 15.83 -0.51
C LYS A 409 25.57 15.67 -0.37
N PHE A 410 25.03 16.11 0.78
CA PHE A 410 23.60 16.13 1.01
C PHE A 410 22.87 17.00 -0.02
N PRO A 411 21.74 16.52 -0.57
CA PRO A 411 20.91 17.32 -1.46
C PRO A 411 20.41 18.59 -0.77
N LYS A 412 20.09 19.61 -1.57
CA LYS A 412 19.48 20.85 -1.08
C LYS A 412 18.18 20.59 -0.31
N VAL A 413 17.99 21.31 0.80
CA VAL A 413 16.73 21.29 1.57
C VAL A 413 15.58 21.91 0.75
N PHE A 414 14.46 21.21 0.73
CA PHE A 414 13.20 21.61 0.09
C PHE A 414 12.25 22.29 1.09
N GLU A 415 11.18 22.92 0.59
CA GLU A 415 10.04 23.39 1.38
C GLU A 415 8.80 22.52 1.13
N VAL A 416 7.85 22.51 2.08
CA VAL A 416 6.66 21.65 2.02
C VAL A 416 5.42 22.46 1.68
N CYS A 417 4.73 22.06 0.62
CA CYS A 417 3.42 22.56 0.23
C CYS A 417 2.33 21.57 0.70
N PHE A 418 1.37 22.08 1.46
CA PHE A 418 0.24 21.31 1.95
C PHE A 418 -0.85 21.34 0.87
N HIS A 419 -0.98 20.25 0.11
CA HIS A 419 -1.94 20.15 -0.99
C HIS A 419 -3.37 20.20 -0.46
N ARG A 420 -4.17 21.16 -0.91
CA ARG A 420 -5.55 21.44 -0.45
C ARG A 420 -5.66 21.71 1.06
N GLY A 421 -4.59 22.24 1.66
CA GLY A 421 -4.44 22.43 3.10
C GLY A 421 -4.13 21.16 3.89
N TYR A 422 -4.09 21.24 5.23
CA TYR A 422 -3.93 20.04 6.05
C TYR A 422 -5.29 19.34 6.23
N TRP A 423 -5.71 18.61 5.20
CA TRP A 423 -7.04 18.01 5.15
C TRP A 423 -7.10 16.58 5.70
N ASN A 424 -6.02 15.81 5.59
CA ASN A 424 -5.96 14.43 6.07
C ASN A 424 -5.67 14.37 7.58
N THR A 425 -6.57 14.93 8.38
CA THR A 425 -6.50 15.01 9.85
C THR A 425 -7.90 15.20 10.44
N PRO A 426 -8.20 14.62 11.62
CA PRO A 426 -9.57 14.57 12.16
C PRO A 426 -10.32 15.90 12.14
N GLY A 427 -11.55 15.90 11.61
CA GLY A 427 -12.41 17.10 11.52
C GLY A 427 -12.05 18.10 10.40
N SER A 428 -11.09 17.76 9.54
CA SER A 428 -10.71 18.58 8.38
C SER A 428 -11.30 18.03 7.08
N ALA A 429 -11.23 18.81 6.00
CA ALA A 429 -11.63 18.43 4.64
C ALA A 429 -10.77 19.16 3.60
N GLN A 430 -10.63 18.59 2.40
CA GLN A 430 -9.90 19.26 1.31
C GLN A 430 -10.50 20.63 1.02
N ASN A 431 -9.66 21.62 0.74
CA ASN A 431 -10.11 22.97 0.36
C ASN A 431 -11.04 23.63 1.41
N SER A 432 -10.93 23.23 2.68
CA SER A 432 -11.76 23.78 3.76
C SER A 432 -11.03 24.89 4.53
N ARG A 433 -11.78 25.76 5.22
CA ARG A 433 -11.18 26.75 6.13
C ARG A 433 -10.41 26.05 7.24
N THR A 434 -10.93 24.93 7.75
CA THR A 434 -10.22 24.11 8.75
C THR A 434 -8.88 23.60 8.23
N SER A 435 -8.81 23.10 6.99
CA SER A 435 -7.55 22.60 6.42
C SER A 435 -6.48 23.68 6.29
N LEU A 436 -6.87 24.91 5.91
CA LEU A 436 -5.96 26.04 5.82
C LEU A 436 -5.48 26.47 7.21
N ARG A 437 -6.38 26.60 8.19
CA ARG A 437 -6.00 26.91 9.58
C ARG A 437 -5.01 25.89 10.15
N LYS A 438 -5.29 24.60 9.95
CA LYS A 438 -4.39 23.53 10.37
C LYS A 438 -3.05 23.56 9.64
N ALA A 439 -3.01 23.95 8.36
CA ALA A 439 -1.74 24.13 7.65
C ALA A 439 -0.90 25.27 8.28
N ILE A 440 -1.54 26.39 8.63
CA ILE A 440 -0.89 27.51 9.35
C ILE A 440 -0.38 27.06 10.73
N GLU A 441 -1.23 26.38 11.51
CA GLU A 441 -0.88 25.84 12.84
C GLU A 441 0.33 24.89 12.79
N ASN A 442 0.50 24.17 11.66
CA ASN A 442 1.61 23.23 11.43
C ASN A 442 2.75 23.86 10.62
N ASN A 443 2.87 25.19 10.57
CA ASN A 443 3.98 25.92 9.95
C ASN A 443 4.25 25.57 8.48
N ALA A 444 3.20 25.27 7.72
CA ALA A 444 3.29 25.04 6.28
C ALA A 444 4.03 26.20 5.59
N PHE A 445 4.88 25.90 4.61
CA PHE A 445 5.49 26.93 3.78
C PHE A 445 4.45 27.48 2.80
N ASN A 446 3.83 26.59 2.01
CA ASN A 446 2.60 26.89 1.26
C ASN A 446 1.44 26.00 1.75
N SER A 447 0.22 26.53 1.66
CA SER A 447 -1.02 25.76 1.63
C SER A 447 -1.68 26.00 0.29
N GLU A 448 -1.96 24.94 -0.46
CA GLU A 448 -2.61 25.04 -1.78
C GLU A 448 -4.14 25.01 -1.65
N ILE A 449 -4.81 25.71 -2.55
CA ILE A 449 -6.27 25.68 -2.75
C ILE A 449 -6.66 25.76 -4.23
N ASP A 450 -7.81 25.19 -4.55
CA ASP A 450 -8.39 25.18 -5.89
C ASP A 450 -9.56 26.17 -6.01
N ILE A 451 -9.55 27.07 -7.00
CA ILE A 451 -10.63 28.03 -7.20
C ILE A 451 -11.47 27.80 -8.46
N TRP A 452 -12.77 28.03 -8.32
CA TRP A 452 -13.76 28.08 -9.41
C TRP A 452 -14.48 29.42 -9.41
N LEU A 453 -14.99 29.80 -10.58
CA LEU A 453 -15.78 31.01 -10.80
C LEU A 453 -17.21 30.61 -11.17
N THR A 454 -18.19 31.04 -10.38
CA THR A 454 -19.62 30.82 -10.63
C THR A 454 -20.11 31.64 -11.82
N THR A 455 -21.36 31.43 -12.28
CA THR A 455 -21.94 32.18 -13.41
C THR A 455 -22.19 33.66 -13.12
N ASP A 456 -22.31 34.02 -11.84
CA ASP A 456 -22.42 35.37 -11.30
C ASP A 456 -21.12 35.88 -10.67
N ASP A 457 -19.98 35.35 -11.16
CA ASP A 457 -18.62 35.83 -10.89
C ASP A 457 -18.13 35.75 -9.43
N SER A 458 -18.70 34.85 -8.63
CA SER A 458 -18.20 34.58 -7.28
C SER A 458 -17.12 33.49 -7.30
N LEU A 459 -16.02 33.73 -6.58
CA LEU A 459 -14.92 32.80 -6.44
C LEU A 459 -15.14 31.86 -5.25
N VAL A 460 -15.26 30.57 -5.53
CA VAL A 460 -15.45 29.51 -4.53
C VAL A 460 -14.32 28.48 -4.59
N VAL A 461 -14.10 27.77 -3.49
CA VAL A 461 -12.91 26.94 -3.27
C VAL A 461 -13.33 25.46 -3.25
N ASN A 462 -12.89 24.71 -4.26
CA ASN A 462 -13.15 23.28 -4.41
C ASN A 462 -12.25 22.68 -5.50
N HIS A 463 -11.79 21.44 -5.33
CA HIS A 463 -10.97 20.79 -6.36
C HIS A 463 -11.79 20.45 -7.61
N ASP A 464 -12.80 19.61 -7.43
CA ASP A 464 -13.59 19.09 -8.55
C ASP A 464 -14.50 20.16 -9.15
N ALA A 465 -14.84 20.02 -10.43
CA ALA A 465 -15.79 20.91 -11.09
C ALA A 465 -17.20 20.85 -10.49
N SER A 466 -17.50 19.77 -9.75
CA SER A 466 -18.80 19.52 -9.14
C SER A 466 -18.65 19.11 -7.68
N LEU A 467 -19.60 19.53 -6.84
CA LEU A 467 -19.71 19.12 -5.44
C LEU A 467 -21.17 18.73 -5.16
N ASN A 468 -21.39 17.55 -4.58
CA ASN A 468 -22.72 17.01 -4.25
C ASN A 468 -23.71 17.06 -5.44
N GLY A 469 -23.23 16.76 -6.65
CA GLY A 469 -24.03 16.73 -7.88
C GLY A 469 -24.26 18.09 -8.55
N VAL A 470 -23.71 19.19 -8.01
CA VAL A 470 -23.84 20.54 -8.59
C VAL A 470 -22.52 20.96 -9.23
N THR A 471 -22.55 21.32 -10.52
CA THR A 471 -21.38 21.79 -11.28
C THR A 471 -21.19 23.30 -11.12
N ILE A 472 -20.08 23.69 -10.48
CA ILE A 472 -19.84 25.04 -9.97
C ILE A 472 -19.81 26.08 -11.10
N GLN A 473 -19.04 25.83 -12.16
CA GLN A 473 -18.87 26.79 -13.27
C GLN A 473 -20.15 27.09 -14.06
N THR A 474 -21.20 26.28 -13.88
CA THR A 474 -22.52 26.46 -14.51
C THR A 474 -23.61 26.88 -13.53
N SER A 475 -23.26 27.18 -12.29
CA SER A 475 -24.18 27.56 -11.22
C SER A 475 -23.88 28.95 -10.67
N THR A 476 -24.90 29.62 -10.12
CA THR A 476 -24.74 30.89 -9.40
C THR A 476 -24.20 30.65 -7.98
N TYR A 477 -23.70 31.69 -7.32
CA TYR A 477 -23.26 31.59 -5.93
C TYR A 477 -24.36 31.11 -5.00
N GLU A 478 -25.59 31.61 -5.18
CA GLU A 478 -26.75 31.19 -4.38
C GLU A 478 -27.03 29.68 -4.47
N GLN A 479 -26.77 29.06 -5.61
CA GLN A 479 -26.93 27.62 -5.81
C GLN A 479 -25.82 26.79 -5.13
N VAL A 480 -24.61 27.34 -5.01
CA VAL A 480 -23.44 26.60 -4.49
C VAL A 480 -23.13 26.88 -3.02
N LYS A 481 -23.46 28.05 -2.48
CA LYS A 481 -23.03 28.49 -1.14
C LYS A 481 -23.41 27.55 0.02
N ASN A 482 -24.43 26.72 -0.17
CA ASN A 482 -24.92 25.77 0.83
C ASN A 482 -24.43 24.32 0.63
N LEU A 483 -23.66 24.05 -0.44
CA LEU A 483 -23.00 22.77 -0.63
C LEU A 483 -22.05 22.51 0.53
N THR A 484 -21.97 21.25 0.96
CA THR A 484 -21.33 20.88 2.23
C THR A 484 -20.17 19.93 1.94
N LEU A 485 -19.00 20.26 2.49
CA LEU A 485 -17.80 19.44 2.48
C LEU A 485 -17.96 18.27 3.46
N VAL A 486 -17.06 17.28 3.37
CA VAL A 486 -17.12 16.07 4.21
C VAL A 486 -17.00 16.33 5.71
N ASN A 487 -16.42 17.46 6.13
CA ASN A 487 -16.33 17.86 7.53
C ASN A 487 -17.52 18.72 8.01
N GLY A 488 -18.56 18.90 7.20
CA GLY A 488 -19.75 19.68 7.53
C GLY A 488 -19.65 21.18 7.22
N GLU A 489 -18.48 21.67 6.81
CA GLU A 489 -18.31 23.05 6.36
C GLU A 489 -19.08 23.33 5.06
N LYS A 490 -19.59 24.55 4.91
CA LYS A 490 -20.09 25.03 3.61
C LYS A 490 -18.93 25.29 2.65
N ILE A 491 -19.15 25.21 1.34
CA ILE A 491 -18.11 25.53 0.35
C ILE A 491 -17.49 26.92 0.66
N PRO A 492 -16.16 27.04 0.80
CA PRO A 492 -15.56 28.33 1.09
C PRO A 492 -15.55 29.27 -0.10
N THR A 493 -15.56 30.57 0.18
CA THR A 493 -15.21 31.59 -0.83
C THR A 493 -13.72 31.87 -0.79
N LEU A 494 -13.15 32.39 -1.88
CA LEU A 494 -11.75 32.82 -1.87
C LEU A 494 -11.50 33.91 -0.81
N ARG A 495 -12.44 34.84 -0.62
CA ARG A 495 -12.32 35.89 0.41
C ARG A 495 -12.12 35.31 1.80
N GLU A 496 -12.90 34.30 2.19
CA GLU A 496 -12.76 33.64 3.50
C GLU A 496 -11.37 32.99 3.66
N MET A 497 -10.83 32.38 2.60
CA MET A 497 -9.48 31.80 2.63
C MET A 497 -8.40 32.89 2.75
N LEU A 498 -8.58 34.01 2.05
CA LEU A 498 -7.68 35.16 2.12
C LEU A 498 -7.70 35.84 3.50
N GLU A 499 -8.87 35.94 4.14
CA GLU A 499 -8.98 36.41 5.52
C GLU A 499 -8.23 35.50 6.51
N ILE A 500 -8.20 34.20 6.27
CA ILE A 500 -7.43 33.25 7.09
C ILE A 500 -5.93 33.42 6.83
N ILE A 501 -5.46 33.43 5.58
CA ILE A 501 -4.02 33.54 5.29
C ILE A 501 -3.44 34.90 5.73
N ALA A 502 -4.25 35.95 5.76
CA ALA A 502 -3.87 37.25 6.29
C ALA A 502 -3.31 37.17 7.73
N THR A 503 -3.78 36.19 8.52
CA THR A 503 -3.30 35.97 9.90
C THR A 503 -1.96 35.25 10.00
N SER A 504 -1.47 34.63 8.92
CA SER A 504 -0.23 33.85 8.93
C SER A 504 1.01 34.75 8.88
N SER A 505 2.03 34.43 9.65
CA SER A 505 3.36 35.07 9.61
C SER A 505 4.36 34.35 8.72
N ARG A 506 4.05 33.12 8.29
CA ARG A 506 4.96 32.23 7.54
C ARG A 506 4.33 31.66 6.29
N THR A 507 3.14 31.07 6.43
CA THR A 507 2.47 30.32 5.36
C THR A 507 1.97 31.26 4.27
N ARG A 508 2.21 30.88 3.02
CA ARG A 508 1.62 31.48 1.83
C ARG A 508 0.49 30.62 1.29
N LEU A 509 -0.49 31.24 0.63
CA LEU A 509 -1.56 30.54 -0.07
C LEU A 509 -1.15 30.33 -1.53
N LEU A 510 -1.09 29.09 -1.99
CA LEU A 510 -0.93 28.76 -3.41
C LEU A 510 -2.32 28.57 -4.02
N ILE A 511 -2.69 29.40 -5.00
CA ILE A 511 -4.02 29.38 -5.62
C ILE A 511 -3.92 28.70 -7.00
N GLU A 512 -4.52 27.51 -7.14
CA GLU A 512 -4.73 26.87 -8.44
C GLU A 512 -5.98 27.45 -9.10
N THR A 513 -5.81 28.08 -10.27
CA THR A 513 -6.96 28.42 -11.12
C THR A 513 -7.36 27.22 -11.98
N LYS A 514 -8.54 26.65 -11.68
CA LYS A 514 -9.09 25.51 -12.42
C LYS A 514 -9.51 25.88 -13.84
N LYS A 515 -9.55 24.87 -14.71
CA LYS A 515 -9.96 25.03 -16.11
C LYS A 515 -11.48 25.17 -16.22
N HIS A 516 -11.93 26.21 -16.90
CA HIS A 516 -13.32 26.47 -17.23
C HIS A 516 -13.62 26.05 -18.66
N SER A 517 -14.89 26.21 -19.06
CA SER A 517 -15.39 25.92 -20.41
C SER A 517 -14.62 26.61 -21.55
N THR A 518 -13.99 27.77 -21.28
CA THR A 518 -13.14 28.49 -22.23
C THR A 518 -11.89 29.03 -21.54
N THR A 519 -10.80 29.19 -22.29
CA THR A 519 -9.56 29.82 -21.80
C THR A 519 -9.83 31.22 -21.24
N GLN A 520 -10.66 32.01 -21.93
CA GLN A 520 -11.00 33.37 -21.50
C GLN A 520 -11.68 33.39 -20.13
N ARG A 521 -12.55 32.40 -19.85
CA ARG A 521 -13.22 32.29 -18.54
C ARG A 521 -12.24 31.89 -17.43
N SER A 522 -11.24 31.05 -17.73
CA SER A 522 -10.18 30.75 -16.77
C SER A 522 -9.28 31.97 -16.49
N ILE A 523 -8.93 32.74 -17.53
CA ILE A 523 -8.22 34.01 -17.37
C ILE A 523 -9.02 34.99 -16.50
N GLU A 524 -10.33 35.10 -16.74
CA GLU A 524 -11.21 35.96 -15.94
C GLU A 524 -11.27 35.52 -14.47
N ALA A 525 -11.38 34.23 -14.20
CA ALA A 525 -11.34 33.69 -12.84
C ALA A 525 -10.01 34.03 -12.14
N SER A 526 -8.89 33.85 -12.83
CA SER A 526 -7.57 34.19 -12.31
C SER A 526 -7.44 35.70 -12.01
N ARG A 527 -7.84 36.58 -12.94
CA ARG A 527 -7.75 38.03 -12.75
C ARG A 527 -8.58 38.50 -11.56
N LYS A 528 -9.83 38.03 -11.43
CA LYS A 528 -10.68 38.34 -10.26
C LYS A 528 -10.04 37.89 -8.95
N ALA A 529 -9.32 36.76 -8.95
CA ALA A 529 -8.59 36.29 -7.77
C ALA A 529 -7.39 37.20 -7.45
N MET A 530 -6.59 37.58 -8.46
CA MET A 530 -5.46 38.49 -8.30
C MET A 530 -5.89 39.88 -7.82
N GLU A 531 -6.94 40.45 -8.43
CA GLU A 531 -7.53 41.73 -8.02
C GLU A 531 -8.03 41.69 -6.57
N MET A 532 -8.65 40.58 -6.14
CA MET A 532 -9.07 40.40 -4.75
C MET A 532 -7.87 40.37 -3.80
N VAL A 533 -6.83 39.61 -4.14
CA VAL A 533 -5.58 39.54 -3.38
C VAL A 533 -4.91 40.92 -3.25
N GLU A 534 -4.83 41.66 -4.34
CA GLU A 534 -4.28 43.03 -4.35
C GLU A 534 -5.12 43.98 -3.50
N SER A 535 -6.45 43.94 -3.64
CA SER A 535 -7.36 44.80 -2.87
C SER A 535 -7.29 44.57 -1.36
N MET A 536 -6.90 43.36 -0.95
CA MET A 536 -6.70 42.97 0.45
C MET A 536 -5.25 43.18 0.93
N GLY A 537 -4.34 43.63 0.07
CA GLY A 537 -2.94 43.86 0.40
C GLY A 537 -2.15 42.57 0.70
N LEU A 538 -2.49 41.46 0.04
CA LEU A 538 -1.96 40.12 0.34
C LEU A 538 -1.00 39.57 -0.73
N LYS A 539 -0.48 40.41 -1.63
CA LYS A 539 0.39 39.98 -2.74
C LYS A 539 1.63 39.20 -2.28
N ASP A 540 2.20 39.55 -1.13
CA ASP A 540 3.37 38.87 -0.53
C ASP A 540 3.04 37.53 0.16
N LYS A 541 1.74 37.24 0.32
CA LYS A 541 1.22 36.02 0.95
C LYS A 541 0.62 35.02 -0.03
N VAL A 542 0.62 35.31 -1.33
CA VAL A 542 -0.07 34.50 -2.34
C VAL A 542 0.85 34.15 -3.50
N GLU A 543 0.74 32.92 -3.97
CA GLU A 543 1.38 32.39 -5.17
C GLU A 543 0.29 31.75 -6.06
N TYR A 544 0.56 31.56 -7.34
CA TYR A 544 -0.45 31.09 -8.31
C TYR A 544 0.04 29.89 -9.13
N CYS A 545 -0.89 29.01 -9.51
CA CYS A 545 -0.62 27.97 -10.48
C CYS A 545 -1.83 27.67 -11.40
N SER A 546 -1.58 27.05 -12.56
CA SER A 546 -2.63 26.58 -13.47
C SER A 546 -2.12 25.56 -14.49
N PHE A 547 -3.01 24.65 -14.92
CA PHE A 547 -2.78 23.77 -16.08
C PHE A 547 -2.80 24.52 -17.42
N SER A 548 -3.26 25.77 -17.45
CA SER A 548 -3.30 26.61 -18.64
C SER A 548 -2.09 27.55 -18.70
N LEU A 549 -1.26 27.41 -19.72
CA LEU A 549 -0.11 28.30 -19.92
C LEU A 549 -0.57 29.73 -20.20
N ASP A 550 -1.69 29.89 -20.91
CA ASP A 550 -2.29 31.20 -21.19
C ASP A 550 -2.69 31.92 -19.89
N VAL A 551 -3.21 31.18 -18.90
CA VAL A 551 -3.54 31.74 -17.57
C VAL A 551 -2.26 32.14 -16.84
N CYS A 552 -1.23 31.31 -16.86
CA CYS A 552 0.04 31.62 -16.19
C CYS A 552 0.74 32.85 -16.80
N GLN A 553 0.71 32.97 -18.13
CA GLN A 553 1.25 34.13 -18.84
C GLN A 553 0.44 35.40 -18.57
N ASP A 554 -0.89 35.29 -18.50
CA ASP A 554 -1.76 36.40 -18.12
C ASP A 554 -1.49 36.87 -16.69
N GLN A 555 -1.33 35.95 -15.74
CA GLN A 555 -0.92 36.26 -14.36
C GLN A 555 0.40 37.04 -14.33
N LYS A 556 1.42 36.59 -15.07
CA LYS A 556 2.70 37.30 -15.18
C LYS A 556 2.62 38.65 -15.89
N THR A 557 1.66 38.81 -16.80
CA THR A 557 1.42 40.09 -17.49
C THR A 557 0.71 41.08 -16.57
N HIS A 558 -0.24 40.59 -15.77
CA HIS A 558 -0.98 41.39 -14.78
C HIS A 558 -0.08 41.82 -13.62
N ASP A 559 0.78 40.92 -13.15
CA ASP A 559 1.75 41.18 -12.08
C ASP A 559 3.08 40.47 -12.35
N SER A 560 4.08 41.21 -12.82
CA SER A 560 5.38 40.63 -13.17
C SER A 560 6.12 40.03 -11.98
N GLU A 561 5.84 40.51 -10.77
CA GLU A 561 6.44 40.05 -9.51
C GLU A 561 5.74 38.80 -8.93
N ALA A 562 4.55 38.45 -9.42
CA ALA A 562 3.82 37.29 -8.95
C ALA A 562 4.64 36.01 -9.14
N ILE A 563 4.62 35.14 -8.11
CA ILE A 563 5.18 33.79 -8.20
C ILE A 563 4.13 32.91 -8.88
N VAL A 564 4.48 32.40 -10.06
CA VAL A 564 3.57 31.63 -10.91
C VAL A 564 4.23 30.32 -11.30
N SER A 565 3.48 29.22 -11.19
CA SER A 565 3.92 27.87 -11.53
C SER A 565 3.01 27.23 -12.57
N TYR A 566 3.59 26.60 -13.60
CA TYR A 566 2.84 25.87 -14.61
C TYR A 566 2.77 24.38 -14.28
N ILE A 567 1.57 23.80 -14.22
CA ILE A 567 1.38 22.44 -13.65
C ILE A 567 1.18 21.30 -14.67
N ASN A 568 1.07 21.60 -15.96
CA ASN A 568 0.67 20.58 -16.95
C ASN A 568 1.74 19.53 -17.33
N GLY A 569 3.03 19.85 -17.16
CA GLY A 569 4.12 18.90 -17.44
C GLY A 569 4.47 18.70 -18.91
N ASP A 570 4.07 19.60 -19.81
CA ASP A 570 4.30 19.50 -21.25
C ASP A 570 5.18 20.64 -21.82
N ARG A 571 5.87 21.38 -20.95
CA ARG A 571 6.82 22.42 -21.33
C ARG A 571 8.17 22.20 -20.65
N THR A 572 9.24 22.54 -21.35
CA THR A 572 10.60 22.47 -20.79
C THR A 572 10.92 23.72 -19.98
N PRO A 573 11.96 23.69 -19.11
CA PRO A 573 12.42 24.89 -18.42
C PRO A 573 12.72 26.07 -19.35
N GLN A 574 13.35 25.83 -20.50
CA GLN A 574 13.68 26.87 -21.49
C GLN A 574 12.45 27.53 -22.10
N GLN A 575 11.34 26.79 -22.20
CA GLN A 575 10.09 27.34 -22.74
C GLN A 575 9.36 28.23 -21.73
N LEU A 576 9.56 27.99 -20.42
CA LEU A 576 8.93 28.77 -19.34
C LEU A 576 9.79 29.94 -18.88
N ALA A 577 11.12 29.85 -19.01
CA ALA A 577 12.07 30.87 -18.57
C ALA A 577 11.80 32.29 -19.10
N PRO A 578 11.43 32.51 -20.38
CA PRO A 578 11.12 33.85 -20.88
C PRO A 578 9.99 34.56 -20.14
N TYR A 579 9.11 33.80 -19.48
CA TYR A 579 7.98 34.32 -18.71
C TYR A 579 8.26 34.36 -17.20
N GLY A 580 9.39 33.80 -16.73
CA GLY A 580 9.68 33.64 -15.31
C GLY A 580 8.67 32.75 -14.59
N ILE A 581 8.15 31.72 -15.27
CA ILE A 581 7.18 30.76 -14.74
C ILE A 581 7.92 29.50 -14.25
N ASN A 582 7.64 29.07 -13.02
CA ASN A 582 8.24 27.89 -12.41
C ASN A 582 7.64 26.59 -12.95
N LEU A 583 8.38 25.48 -12.79
CA LEU A 583 7.91 24.15 -13.13
C LEU A 583 7.24 23.54 -11.91
N ASP A 584 6.05 22.99 -12.06
CA ASP A 584 5.36 22.30 -10.98
C ASP A 584 4.78 21.00 -11.52
N TYR A 585 5.56 19.91 -11.53
CA TYR A 585 5.27 18.70 -12.31
C TYR A 585 5.29 17.42 -11.47
N THR A 586 4.72 16.35 -12.03
CA THR A 586 4.70 15.05 -11.35
C THR A 586 6.08 14.38 -11.29
N PRO A 587 6.36 13.53 -10.27
CA PRO A 587 7.61 12.76 -10.20
C PRO A 587 7.92 12.01 -11.48
N ALA A 588 6.90 11.45 -12.14
CA ALA A 588 7.05 10.74 -13.41
C ALA A 588 7.64 11.62 -14.52
N LYS A 589 7.29 12.91 -14.56
CA LYS A 589 7.81 13.87 -15.54
C LYS A 589 9.29 14.18 -15.29
N TYR A 590 9.66 14.44 -14.04
CA TYR A 590 11.07 14.67 -13.68
C TYR A 590 11.92 13.41 -13.87
N LYS A 591 11.40 12.24 -13.54
CA LYS A 591 12.08 10.96 -13.79
C LYS A 591 12.31 10.68 -15.27
N ALA A 592 11.33 11.01 -16.12
CA ALA A 592 11.48 10.90 -17.56
C ALA A 592 12.42 11.97 -18.15
N ASN A 593 12.64 13.07 -17.44
CA ASN A 593 13.45 14.21 -17.89
C ASN A 593 14.38 14.69 -16.75
N PRO A 594 15.38 13.90 -16.36
CA PRO A 594 16.19 14.17 -15.16
C PRO A 594 16.99 15.48 -15.23
N SER A 595 17.16 16.08 -16.40
CA SER A 595 17.83 17.38 -16.57
C SER A 595 16.95 18.58 -16.23
N TRP A 596 15.62 18.43 -16.14
CA TRP A 596 14.71 19.57 -16.01
C TRP A 596 14.89 20.37 -14.71
N ILE A 597 15.13 19.72 -13.57
CA ILE A 597 15.35 20.43 -12.30
C ILE A 597 16.67 21.23 -12.35
N PRO A 598 17.83 20.62 -12.70
CA PRO A 598 19.07 21.38 -12.90
C PRO A 598 18.96 22.52 -13.92
N GLU A 599 18.28 22.28 -15.05
CA GLU A 599 18.07 23.31 -16.08
C GLU A 599 17.18 24.45 -15.59
N ALA A 600 16.12 24.14 -14.84
CA ALA A 600 15.26 25.14 -14.22
C ALA A 600 16.07 26.04 -13.27
N HIS A 601 16.89 25.44 -12.40
CA HIS A 601 17.76 26.19 -11.49
C HIS A 601 18.77 27.07 -12.23
N ALA A 602 19.38 26.55 -13.30
CA ALA A 602 20.31 27.32 -14.14
C ALA A 602 19.64 28.54 -14.82
N LEU A 603 18.34 28.45 -15.08
CA LEU A 603 17.52 29.52 -15.64
C LEU A 603 16.89 30.43 -14.57
N GLY A 604 17.20 30.22 -13.28
CA GLY A 604 16.66 30.99 -12.17
C GLY A 604 15.21 30.64 -11.80
N LEU A 605 14.67 29.54 -12.34
CA LEU A 605 13.34 29.03 -12.04
C LEU A 605 13.36 28.06 -10.86
N LYS A 606 12.18 27.83 -10.28
CA LYS A 606 11.93 26.82 -9.25
C LYS A 606 11.32 25.56 -9.85
N ALA A 607 11.58 24.44 -9.18
CA ALA A 607 10.93 23.17 -9.48
C ALA A 607 10.11 22.69 -8.28
N ILE A 608 8.84 22.42 -8.51
CA ILE A 608 7.88 21.87 -7.55
C ILE A 608 7.49 20.47 -8.01
N SER A 609 7.30 19.54 -7.08
CA SER A 609 6.85 18.18 -7.38
C SER A 609 5.56 17.79 -6.65
N TRP A 610 4.57 17.27 -7.38
CA TRP A 610 3.23 16.96 -6.87
C TRP A 610 2.55 15.74 -7.53
N THR A 611 1.54 15.10 -6.93
CA THR A 611 1.27 15.08 -5.48
C THR A 611 1.99 13.87 -4.88
N LEU A 612 2.85 14.08 -3.89
CA LEU A 612 3.73 13.06 -3.35
C LEU A 612 3.08 12.36 -2.16
N ASN A 613 2.46 11.20 -2.38
CA ASN A 613 1.63 10.55 -1.37
C ASN A 613 2.25 9.30 -0.73
N THR A 614 3.52 9.04 -1.01
CA THR A 614 4.32 8.04 -0.31
C THR A 614 5.61 8.67 0.23
N ARG A 615 6.17 8.11 1.31
CA ARG A 615 7.48 8.57 1.83
C ARG A 615 8.58 8.40 0.79
N ALA A 616 8.53 7.32 0.00
CA ALA A 616 9.48 7.04 -1.05
C ALA A 616 9.45 8.12 -2.14
N ASP A 617 8.27 8.51 -2.63
CA ASP A 617 8.14 9.60 -3.63
C ASP A 617 8.63 10.94 -3.08
N ILE A 618 8.33 11.24 -1.81
CA ILE A 618 8.83 12.45 -1.14
C ILE A 618 10.37 12.44 -1.12
N ILE A 619 10.97 11.32 -0.73
CA ILE A 619 12.43 11.17 -0.63
C ILE A 619 13.08 11.17 -2.02
N GLU A 620 12.51 10.49 -3.02
CA GLU A 620 13.00 10.48 -4.40
C GLU A 620 12.98 11.90 -4.98
N SER A 621 11.88 12.64 -4.85
CA SER A 621 11.80 14.03 -5.32
C SER A 621 12.72 14.98 -4.53
N ALA A 622 12.92 14.74 -3.23
CA ALA A 622 13.89 15.50 -2.43
C ALA A 622 15.34 15.23 -2.88
N ASN A 623 15.69 13.99 -3.20
CA ASN A 623 16.99 13.61 -3.74
C ASN A 623 17.27 14.22 -5.12
N LEU A 624 16.21 14.51 -5.90
CA LEU A 624 16.31 15.26 -7.16
C LEU A 624 16.46 16.78 -6.96
N GLU A 625 16.53 17.26 -5.71
CA GLU A 625 16.67 18.67 -5.35
C GLU A 625 15.51 19.57 -5.81
N ALA A 626 14.28 19.04 -5.89
CA ALA A 626 13.11 19.90 -6.08
C ALA A 626 13.01 20.95 -4.95
N ASP A 627 12.67 22.20 -5.29
CA ASP A 627 12.59 23.29 -4.31
C ASP A 627 11.38 23.14 -3.38
N PHE A 628 10.27 22.60 -3.88
CA PHE A 628 9.03 22.43 -3.13
C PHE A 628 8.39 21.07 -3.40
N LEU A 629 7.85 20.46 -2.34
CA LEU A 629 7.17 19.17 -2.40
C LEU A 629 5.71 19.33 -1.96
N ALA A 630 4.75 19.12 -2.88
CA ALA A 630 3.33 19.18 -2.57
C ALA A 630 2.77 17.79 -2.26
N THR A 631 2.11 17.63 -1.11
CA THR A 631 1.69 16.32 -0.59
C THR A 631 0.40 16.41 0.23
N ASP A 632 -0.37 15.32 0.23
CA ASP A 632 -1.50 15.11 1.16
C ASP A 632 -1.06 14.65 2.55
N TYR A 633 0.22 14.27 2.71
CA TYR A 633 0.83 13.81 3.96
C TYR A 633 1.95 14.76 4.43
N PRO A 634 1.64 16.04 4.68
CA PRO A 634 2.65 17.07 4.90
C PRO A 634 3.54 16.82 6.11
N LEU A 635 3.05 16.17 7.17
CA LEU A 635 3.88 15.85 8.33
C LEU A 635 4.97 14.80 8.01
N TRP A 636 4.73 13.90 7.05
CA TRP A 636 5.79 13.00 6.57
C TRP A 636 6.88 13.80 5.86
N ALA A 637 6.49 14.71 4.97
CA ALA A 637 7.43 15.57 4.26
C ALA A 637 8.19 16.51 5.20
N GLN A 638 7.55 17.06 6.24
CA GLN A 638 8.23 17.88 7.25
C GLN A 638 9.27 17.07 8.03
N LYS A 639 8.94 15.85 8.47
CA LYS A 639 9.90 14.97 9.15
C LYS A 639 11.08 14.59 8.26
N ILE A 640 10.83 14.32 6.97
CA ILE A 640 11.89 14.08 5.99
C ILE A 640 12.73 15.36 5.78
N ARG A 641 12.11 16.52 5.68
CA ARG A 641 12.82 17.81 5.55
C ARG A 641 13.75 18.06 6.74
N GLU A 642 13.30 17.78 7.96
CA GLU A 642 14.12 17.88 9.17
C GLU A 642 15.37 16.98 9.11
N TYR A 643 15.24 15.77 8.55
CA TYR A 643 16.38 14.90 8.29
C TYR A 643 17.40 15.57 7.37
N TYR A 644 16.97 16.18 6.27
CA TYR A 644 17.87 16.88 5.34
C TYR A 644 18.53 18.09 6.01
N ILE A 645 17.78 18.86 6.81
CA ILE A 645 18.31 20.03 7.55
C ILE A 645 19.42 19.61 8.52
N ARG A 646 19.21 18.55 9.31
CA ARG A 646 20.21 18.08 10.28
C ARG A 646 21.53 17.76 9.58
N HIS A 647 21.47 16.94 8.53
CA HIS A 647 22.67 16.40 7.91
C HIS A 647 23.30 17.31 6.86
N GLN A 648 22.60 18.32 6.34
CA GLN A 648 23.23 19.37 5.52
C GLN A 648 24.20 20.24 6.33
N ASN A 649 23.99 20.36 7.65
CA ASN A 649 24.79 21.20 8.55
C ASN A 649 25.92 20.44 9.28
N GLU A 650 25.98 19.12 9.15
CA GLU A 650 27.06 18.30 9.67
C GLU A 650 28.28 18.46 8.74
N LYS A 651 29.22 19.34 9.14
CA LYS A 651 30.52 19.51 8.48
C LYS A 651 31.62 18.77 9.22
#